data_AF-A0A654LUZ1-F1
#
_entry.id   AF-A0A654LUZ1-F1
#
_cell.length_a   1.000
_cell.length_b   1.000
_cell.length_c   1.000
_cell.angle_alpha   90.00
_cell.angle_beta   90.00
_cell.angle_gamma   90.00
#
_symmetry.space_group_name_H-M   'P 1'
#
loop_
_entity.id
_entity.type
_entity.pdbx_description
1 polymer ?
#
loop_
_entity_poly.entity_id
_entity_poly.type
_entity_poly.pdbx_seq_one_letter_code
_entity_poly.pdbx_strand_id
1 'polypeptide(L)'
;MGGKIDLNVGESIKKWTFNLSYYDYASCFFISLSFASMITTGIFAIPLISDLFSGKELDWNRDWTNVLFTTTSALGCIWGLMAHSQFDNTAKMIRNTWHSCRKLDPFIGEYDYETFNPETNHLEDGYAYHSLVDFWDRENEVPHWLDKGKYWKILLELRKVNKNVRLEVTKDVNLPFKRGKGNVVVILKKFNQVDSPGKKNESTDNKNAIFRIIIPQWLVINTEYKRFNIFSQTEINTVTSILSDVNKNIPKIIDEIIFKEEPFLKYSGNVLTSLSTYLNKSLPIRIVYSRIIEILPGVKERQIQYTNENLSSVSLDYLIDSILLKARTIGINEESLTKLHLLTQYLKKEYDKLGLGEGSSEYHNLHHSLEVAYMSLNMLPKEIHGYTITKRDYEIMLVAALLHDYDPVQGTSHYDLMYSRVPTVANTITEIKRKRIHDAYFILNSEELVRFFRKNASPPLVEAQEFATTHPEMLNDIETRVEGKIVEALIWRTDFPFNENAYNNFNQLLKEIDGQDFSVEKINLIAEILSLADLSVTYLSSDPLLAWNRVVKLYEELDFPLVGAVSRTDRFLSLFSEGSLFKDIISRKTFPDVFRQKWDNVYQFFHEGNPSNKINNLILDAKTKYEKINMDVLVSNCDYLINTALHNKNEYHIGIIRDKDEIIKAQTKLSELQIENLEILPGNPDNILPFIKDKSVDNFMITIFCDNSEKRINKERILKNLLHSYMSKLSQDGTIQIIVENEQDFRKIMSLIPEHDFKIIDTFGKVASGALNPDKSRHTKDAKNVKIITIQKQQNNNNNIQK
;
A
#
# COMPACT_ATOMS: atom_id res chain seq x y z
N MET A 1 -33.24 28.94 -30.76
CA MET A 1 -31.98 29.64 -31.12
C MET A 1 -31.12 29.70 -29.86
N GLY A 2 -30.33 28.65 -29.62
CA GLY A 2 -29.43 28.56 -28.47
C GLY A 2 -28.04 29.02 -28.88
N GLY A 3 -27.58 30.13 -28.31
CA GLY A 3 -26.22 30.62 -28.48
C GLY A 3 -25.25 29.73 -27.70
N LYS A 4 -24.33 29.09 -28.43
CA LYS A 4 -23.06 28.62 -27.86
C LYS A 4 -22.23 29.85 -27.50
N ILE A 5 -21.89 29.98 -26.23
CA ILE A 5 -20.78 30.83 -25.81
C ILE A 5 -19.56 29.91 -25.82
N ASP A 6 -18.77 29.98 -26.89
CA ASP A 6 -17.43 29.41 -26.95
C ASP A 6 -16.51 30.28 -26.09
N LEU A 7 -16.15 29.82 -24.90
CA LEU A 7 -14.95 30.30 -24.19
C LEU A 7 -13.76 29.44 -24.63
N ASN A 8 -13.26 29.72 -25.83
CA ASN A 8 -11.96 29.25 -26.29
C ASN A 8 -10.88 30.16 -25.69
N VAL A 9 -10.31 29.74 -24.55
CA VAL A 9 -8.93 30.11 -24.18
C VAL A 9 -8.10 28.85 -24.38
N GLY A 10 -7.24 28.86 -25.40
CA GLY A 10 -6.53 27.68 -25.87
C GLY A 10 -5.47 27.18 -24.89
N GLU A 11 -5.83 26.23 -24.03
CA GLU A 11 -4.85 25.37 -23.36
C GLU A 11 -4.11 24.52 -24.41
N SER A 12 -2.79 24.67 -24.53
CA SER A 12 -1.99 23.80 -25.39
C SER A 12 -1.79 22.43 -24.72
N ILE A 13 -2.77 21.52 -24.88
CA ILE A 13 -2.72 20.16 -24.33
C ILE A 13 -1.93 19.27 -25.29
N LYS A 14 -0.77 18.76 -24.84
CA LYS A 14 -0.06 17.68 -25.55
C LYS A 14 -0.51 16.33 -25.00
N LYS A 15 -0.87 15.42 -25.90
CA LYS A 15 -1.42 14.09 -25.58
C LYS A 15 -0.51 12.99 -26.11
N TRP A 16 -0.15 12.04 -25.25
CA TRP A 16 0.56 10.82 -25.62
C TRP A 16 -0.23 9.60 -25.16
N THR A 17 -0.16 8.51 -25.92
CA THR A 17 -0.93 7.29 -25.65
C THR A 17 -0.02 6.07 -25.62
N PHE A 18 -0.15 5.24 -24.58
CA PHE A 18 0.37 3.88 -24.59
C PHE A 18 -0.64 2.97 -25.28
N ASN A 19 -0.43 2.75 -26.57
CA ASN A 19 -1.25 1.85 -27.37
C ASN A 19 -0.55 0.51 -27.51
N LEU A 20 -1.23 -0.57 -27.12
CA LEU A 20 -0.74 -1.94 -27.23
C LEU A 20 -0.48 -2.32 -28.70
N SER A 21 -1.15 -1.67 -29.66
CA SER A 21 -0.88 -1.87 -31.08
C SER A 21 0.56 -1.52 -31.46
N TYR A 22 1.22 -0.59 -30.76
CA TYR A 22 2.64 -0.31 -30.99
C TYR A 22 3.53 -1.50 -30.63
N TYR A 23 3.14 -2.30 -29.63
CA TYR A 23 3.86 -3.52 -29.27
C TYR A 23 3.62 -4.60 -30.31
N ASP A 24 2.41 -4.73 -30.86
CA ASP A 24 2.17 -5.64 -31.98
C ASP A 24 2.96 -5.22 -33.22
N TYR A 25 3.00 -3.91 -33.54
CA TYR A 25 3.79 -3.41 -34.67
C TYR A 25 5.28 -3.63 -34.46
N ALA A 26 5.81 -3.36 -33.27
CA ALA A 26 7.21 -3.64 -32.93
C ALA A 26 7.50 -5.15 -33.04
N SER A 27 6.62 -5.99 -32.51
CA SER A 27 6.71 -7.45 -32.60
C SER A 27 6.76 -7.93 -34.05
N CYS A 28 5.85 -7.44 -34.90
CA CYS A 28 5.83 -7.73 -36.34
C CYS A 28 7.09 -7.20 -37.06
N PHE A 29 7.55 -6.00 -36.71
CA PHE A 29 8.76 -5.44 -37.29
C PHE A 29 9.99 -6.29 -36.97
N PHE A 30 10.19 -6.69 -35.71
CA PHE A 30 11.35 -7.47 -35.30
C PHE A 30 11.35 -8.90 -35.84
N ILE A 31 10.17 -9.54 -35.99
CA ILE A 31 10.11 -10.85 -36.65
C ILE A 31 10.41 -10.74 -38.14
N SER A 32 9.89 -9.70 -38.83
CA SER A 32 10.26 -9.44 -40.24
C SER A 32 11.75 -9.14 -40.39
N LEU A 33 12.34 -8.38 -39.47
CA LEU A 33 13.78 -8.11 -39.45
C LEU A 33 14.58 -9.40 -39.22
N SER A 34 14.11 -10.30 -38.36
CA SER A 34 14.72 -11.61 -38.17
C SER A 34 14.69 -12.45 -39.44
N PHE A 35 13.55 -12.54 -40.11
CA PHE A 35 13.43 -13.26 -41.39
C PHE A 35 14.35 -12.67 -42.47
N ALA A 36 14.37 -11.34 -42.62
CA ALA A 36 15.26 -10.68 -43.56
C ALA A 36 16.73 -11.01 -43.23
N SER A 37 17.12 -10.91 -41.97
CA SER A 37 18.47 -11.20 -41.50
C SER A 37 18.86 -12.67 -41.69
N MET A 38 17.91 -13.60 -41.52
CA MET A 38 18.13 -15.02 -41.79
C MET A 38 18.41 -15.27 -43.28
N ILE A 39 17.63 -14.66 -44.18
CA ILE A 39 17.83 -14.74 -45.63
C ILE A 39 19.21 -14.16 -46.00
N THR A 40 19.53 -12.97 -45.47
CA THR A 40 20.82 -12.31 -45.70
C THR A 40 21.99 -13.17 -45.18
N THR A 41 21.84 -13.79 -44.01
CA THR A 41 22.84 -14.73 -43.47
C THR A 41 23.10 -15.87 -44.46
N GLY A 42 22.04 -16.48 -45.02
CA GLY A 42 22.17 -17.53 -46.02
C GLY A 42 22.87 -17.07 -47.29
N ILE A 43 22.51 -15.90 -47.83
CA ILE A 43 23.09 -15.34 -49.06
C ILE A 43 24.61 -15.15 -48.94
N PHE A 44 25.09 -14.64 -47.80
CA PHE A 44 26.51 -14.35 -47.61
C PHE A 44 27.30 -15.55 -47.02
N ALA A 45 26.65 -16.46 -46.29
CA ALA A 45 27.29 -17.64 -45.72
C ALA A 45 27.54 -18.76 -46.75
N ILE A 46 26.62 -18.95 -47.71
CA ILE A 46 26.74 -20.02 -48.71
C ILE A 46 28.05 -19.88 -49.53
N PRO A 47 28.42 -18.69 -50.05
CA PRO A 47 29.71 -18.48 -50.72
C PRO A 47 30.91 -18.78 -49.82
N LEU A 48 30.91 -18.33 -48.56
CA LEU A 48 32.00 -18.57 -47.60
C LEU A 48 32.23 -20.06 -47.34
N ILE A 49 31.14 -20.79 -47.11
CA ILE A 49 31.19 -22.24 -46.87
C ILE A 49 31.67 -22.95 -48.13
N SER A 50 31.16 -22.55 -49.31
CA SER A 50 31.58 -23.12 -50.60
C SER A 50 33.07 -22.90 -50.87
N ASP A 51 33.61 -21.71 -50.62
CA ASP A 51 35.02 -21.40 -50.83
C ASP A 51 35.93 -22.14 -49.83
N LEU A 52 35.50 -22.27 -48.58
CA LEU A 52 36.18 -23.06 -47.54
C LEU A 52 36.28 -24.56 -47.91
N PHE A 53 35.19 -25.16 -48.39
CA PHE A 53 35.18 -26.56 -48.81
C PHE A 53 35.89 -26.81 -50.15
N SER A 54 36.00 -25.78 -50.99
CA SER A 54 36.70 -25.87 -52.28
C SER A 54 38.22 -25.70 -52.18
N GLY A 55 38.76 -25.45 -50.98
CA GLY A 55 40.21 -25.30 -50.74
C GLY A 55 40.85 -24.09 -51.41
N LYS A 56 40.06 -23.07 -51.77
CA LYS A 56 40.58 -21.81 -52.34
C LYS A 56 41.19 -20.95 -51.24
N GLU A 57 42.31 -20.28 -51.52
CA GLU A 57 42.87 -19.28 -50.60
C GLU A 57 41.86 -18.16 -50.36
N LEU A 58 41.72 -17.77 -49.10
CA LEU A 58 40.76 -16.76 -48.64
C LEU A 58 41.10 -15.40 -49.27
N ASP A 59 40.20 -14.85 -50.09
CA ASP A 59 40.33 -13.49 -50.62
C ASP A 59 39.88 -12.51 -49.54
N TRP A 60 40.84 -11.99 -48.78
CA TRP A 60 40.59 -11.12 -47.63
C TRP A 60 39.69 -9.91 -47.94
N ASN A 61 39.66 -9.37 -49.16
CA ASN A 61 38.78 -8.24 -49.47
C ASN A 61 37.33 -8.66 -49.70
N ARG A 62 37.11 -9.80 -50.37
CA ARG A 62 35.77 -10.34 -50.66
C ARG A 62 35.18 -11.08 -49.46
N ASP A 63 36.00 -11.90 -48.81
CA ASP A 63 35.58 -12.81 -47.76
C ASP A 63 35.42 -12.10 -46.43
N TRP A 64 36.18 -11.04 -46.14
CA TRP A 64 35.94 -10.20 -44.96
C TRP A 64 34.56 -9.53 -45.00
N THR A 65 34.17 -9.03 -46.17
CA THR A 65 32.85 -8.42 -46.38
C THR A 65 31.75 -9.46 -46.15
N ASN A 66 31.87 -10.65 -46.76
CA ASN A 66 30.91 -11.73 -46.55
C ASN A 66 30.87 -12.18 -45.08
N VAL A 67 32.02 -12.33 -44.41
CA VAL A 67 32.10 -12.71 -42.99
C VAL A 67 31.40 -11.66 -42.12
N LEU A 68 31.67 -10.38 -42.35
CA LEU A 68 31.03 -9.28 -41.63
C LEU A 68 29.52 -9.28 -41.85
N PHE A 69 29.05 -9.41 -43.10
CA PHE A 69 27.61 -9.44 -43.39
C PHE A 69 26.92 -10.70 -42.84
N THR A 70 27.55 -11.88 -42.95
CA THR A 70 27.02 -13.12 -42.36
C THR A 70 26.92 -13.01 -40.84
N THR A 71 27.97 -12.54 -40.16
CA THR A 71 27.97 -12.43 -38.69
C THR A 71 26.99 -11.37 -38.19
N THR A 72 26.97 -10.18 -38.79
CA THR A 72 26.02 -9.12 -38.42
C THR A 72 24.57 -9.51 -38.73
N SER A 73 24.30 -10.21 -39.82
CA SER A 73 22.97 -10.72 -40.15
C SER A 73 22.55 -11.87 -39.21
N ALA A 74 23.46 -12.76 -38.84
CA ALA A 74 23.16 -13.82 -37.87
C ALA A 74 22.80 -13.21 -36.50
N LEU A 75 23.56 -12.21 -36.05
CA LEU A 75 23.26 -11.45 -34.83
C LEU A 75 21.93 -10.68 -34.96
N GLY A 76 21.65 -10.08 -36.11
CA GLY A 76 20.38 -9.42 -36.42
C GLY A 76 19.19 -10.38 -36.36
N CYS A 77 19.37 -11.62 -36.81
CA CYS A 77 18.36 -12.67 -36.73
C CYS A 77 18.04 -13.02 -35.27
N ILE A 78 19.08 -13.28 -34.47
CA ILE A 78 18.94 -13.60 -33.04
C ILE A 78 18.29 -12.43 -32.29
N TRP A 79 18.75 -11.20 -32.54
CA TRP A 79 18.17 -10.00 -31.95
C TRP A 79 16.69 -9.86 -32.32
N GLY A 80 16.35 -9.99 -33.61
CA GLY A 80 14.97 -9.90 -34.07
C GLY A 80 14.05 -10.92 -33.39
N LEU A 81 14.48 -12.18 -33.22
CA LEU A 81 13.71 -13.20 -32.51
C LEU A 81 13.52 -12.88 -31.03
N MET A 82 14.61 -12.48 -30.34
CA MET A 82 14.56 -12.13 -28.92
C MET A 82 13.65 -10.91 -28.67
N ALA A 83 13.79 -9.87 -29.51
CA ALA A 83 12.97 -8.68 -29.45
C ALA A 83 11.49 -9.00 -29.73
N HIS A 84 11.20 -9.78 -30.78
CA HIS A 84 9.85 -10.24 -31.09
C HIS A 84 9.20 -10.93 -29.89
N SER A 85 9.89 -11.92 -29.29
CA SER A 85 9.40 -12.64 -28.12
C SER A 85 9.10 -11.70 -26.95
N GLN A 86 9.98 -10.72 -26.70
CA GLN A 86 9.80 -9.77 -25.60
C GLN A 86 8.55 -8.88 -25.77
N PHE A 87 8.31 -8.35 -26.98
CA PHE A 87 7.13 -7.52 -27.25
C PHE A 87 5.84 -8.34 -27.29
N ASP A 88 5.86 -9.52 -27.92
CA ASP A 88 4.72 -10.43 -28.00
C ASP A 88 4.27 -10.93 -26.61
N ASN A 89 5.22 -11.36 -25.77
CA ASN A 89 4.93 -11.81 -24.41
C ASN A 89 4.29 -10.69 -23.57
N THR A 90 4.82 -9.46 -23.68
CA THR A 90 4.25 -8.30 -22.97
C THR A 90 2.81 -8.03 -23.43
N ALA A 91 2.56 -8.04 -24.75
CA ALA A 91 1.24 -7.80 -25.30
C ALA A 91 0.22 -8.88 -24.90
N LYS A 92 0.62 -10.15 -24.94
CA LYS A 92 -0.20 -11.29 -24.48
C LYS A 92 -0.50 -11.21 -22.99
N MET A 93 0.49 -10.88 -22.16
CA MET A 93 0.33 -10.73 -20.70
C MET A 93 -0.75 -9.68 -20.38
N ILE A 94 -0.69 -8.50 -21.01
CA ILE A 94 -1.67 -7.42 -20.79
C ILE A 94 -3.08 -7.85 -21.21
N ARG A 95 -3.24 -8.44 -22.41
CA ARG A 95 -4.55 -8.91 -22.90
C ARG A 95 -5.15 -9.99 -22.02
N ASN A 96 -4.35 -11.00 -21.67
CA ASN A 96 -4.81 -12.12 -20.87
C ASN A 96 -5.22 -11.65 -19.48
N THR A 97 -4.43 -10.77 -18.86
CA THR A 97 -4.75 -10.19 -17.55
C THR A 97 -6.03 -9.36 -17.61
N TRP A 98 -6.18 -8.52 -18.63
CA TRP A 98 -7.42 -7.77 -18.85
C TRP A 98 -8.66 -8.69 -18.95
N HIS A 99 -8.55 -9.77 -19.74
CA HIS A 99 -9.61 -10.77 -19.85
C HIS A 99 -9.89 -11.47 -18.51
N SER A 100 -8.86 -11.79 -17.73
CA SER A 100 -9.00 -12.37 -16.40
C SER A 100 -9.70 -11.42 -15.42
N CYS A 101 -9.35 -10.13 -15.42
CA CYS A 101 -10.05 -9.13 -14.61
C CYS A 101 -11.54 -9.07 -14.97
N ARG A 102 -11.90 -9.09 -16.27
CA ARG A 102 -13.31 -9.14 -16.73
C ARG A 102 -14.05 -10.43 -16.35
N LYS A 103 -13.33 -11.53 -16.11
CA LYS A 103 -13.93 -12.78 -15.60
C LYS A 103 -14.21 -12.69 -14.10
N LEU A 104 -13.33 -12.06 -13.34
CA LEU A 104 -13.54 -11.82 -11.90
C LEU A 104 -14.69 -10.85 -11.65
N ASP A 105 -14.75 -9.80 -12.46
CA ASP A 105 -15.73 -8.74 -12.34
C ASP A 105 -16.17 -8.27 -13.73
N PRO A 106 -17.35 -8.71 -14.20
CA PRO A 106 -17.86 -8.33 -15.51
C PRO A 106 -18.11 -6.83 -15.67
N PHE A 107 -18.22 -6.05 -14.58
CA PHE A 107 -18.47 -4.61 -14.63
C PHE A 107 -17.17 -3.79 -14.65
N ILE A 108 -15.99 -4.41 -14.52
CA ILE A 108 -14.72 -3.71 -14.65
C ILE A 108 -14.59 -3.11 -16.06
N GLY A 109 -14.33 -1.81 -16.15
CA GLY A 109 -14.35 -1.03 -17.38
C GLY A 109 -15.69 -0.32 -17.68
N GLU A 110 -16.75 -0.61 -16.92
CA GLU A 110 -18.09 -0.05 -17.08
C GLU A 110 -18.57 0.78 -15.87
N TYR A 111 -17.95 0.63 -14.69
CA TYR A 111 -18.35 1.38 -13.49
C TYR A 111 -18.32 2.88 -13.72
N ASP A 112 -19.46 3.52 -13.53
CA ASP A 112 -19.63 4.98 -13.50
C ASP A 112 -19.20 5.54 -12.16
N TYR A 113 -18.40 6.60 -12.22
CA TYR A 113 -18.06 7.39 -11.06
C TYR A 113 -17.37 8.70 -11.49
N GLU A 114 -17.60 9.74 -10.70
CA GLU A 114 -17.13 11.10 -10.98
C GLU A 114 -16.26 11.58 -9.81
N THR A 115 -15.23 12.36 -10.14
CA THR A 115 -14.39 13.05 -9.14
C THR A 115 -14.54 14.54 -9.31
N PHE A 116 -14.74 15.25 -8.21
CA PHE A 116 -14.73 16.70 -8.19
C PHE A 116 -13.32 17.25 -8.42
N ASN A 117 -13.15 18.10 -9.43
CA ASN A 117 -11.92 18.83 -9.69
C ASN A 117 -11.99 20.21 -9.02
N PRO A 118 -11.13 20.48 -8.02
CA PRO A 118 -11.14 21.74 -7.28
C PRO A 118 -10.59 22.93 -8.09
N GLU A 119 -9.79 22.71 -9.14
CA GLU A 119 -9.27 23.79 -9.99
C GLU A 119 -10.33 24.30 -10.97
N THR A 120 -11.19 23.39 -11.45
CA THR A 120 -12.26 23.72 -12.39
C THR A 120 -13.62 23.87 -11.71
N ASN A 121 -13.73 23.49 -10.43
CA ASN A 121 -14.96 23.50 -9.65
C ASN A 121 -16.09 22.66 -10.29
N HIS A 122 -15.73 21.57 -10.97
CA HIS A 122 -16.65 20.71 -11.71
C HIS A 122 -16.39 19.22 -11.44
N LEU A 123 -17.45 18.41 -11.52
CA LEU A 123 -17.32 16.95 -11.53
C LEU A 123 -16.77 16.50 -12.89
N GLU A 124 -15.76 15.64 -12.84
CA GLU A 124 -15.12 15.05 -14.02
C GLU A 124 -15.21 13.53 -13.95
N ASP A 125 -15.41 12.87 -15.10
CA ASP A 125 -15.44 11.41 -15.21
C ASP A 125 -14.11 10.79 -14.73
N GLY A 126 -14.15 9.80 -13.83
CA GLY A 126 -12.97 9.07 -13.38
C GLY A 126 -12.57 9.33 -11.93
N TYR A 127 -11.43 8.74 -11.49
CA TYR A 127 -10.89 8.76 -10.12
C TYR A 127 -9.62 9.56 -10.08
N ALA A 128 -9.65 10.75 -9.52
CA ALA A 128 -8.43 11.48 -9.20
C ALA A 128 -8.33 11.67 -7.70
N TYR A 129 -7.32 11.06 -7.07
CA TYR A 129 -7.04 11.36 -5.67
C TYR A 129 -6.43 12.76 -5.57
N HIS A 130 -7.14 13.66 -4.90
CA HIS A 130 -6.67 14.99 -4.59
C HIS A 130 -6.06 14.98 -3.18
N SER A 131 -4.83 15.49 -3.06
CA SER A 131 -3.96 15.39 -1.89
C SER A 131 -4.42 16.14 -0.64
N LEU A 132 -5.69 16.51 -0.54
CA LEU A 132 -6.24 17.43 0.46
C LEU A 132 -7.21 16.82 1.45
N VAL A 133 -7.44 15.50 1.38
CA VAL A 133 -8.20 14.80 2.43
C VAL A 133 -7.24 13.89 3.17
N ASP A 134 -7.17 14.05 4.49
CA ASP A 134 -6.16 13.46 5.38
C ASP A 134 -5.81 12.04 4.92
N PHE A 135 -4.52 11.81 4.65
CA PHE A 135 -4.01 10.56 4.10
C PHE A 135 -4.49 9.32 4.88
N TRP A 136 -4.80 9.54 6.16
CA TRP A 136 -5.27 8.58 7.15
C TRP A 136 -6.73 8.21 7.03
N ASP A 137 -7.52 8.99 6.30
CA ASP A 137 -8.95 8.78 6.24
C ASP A 137 -9.33 7.82 5.12
N ARG A 138 -9.48 6.54 5.49
CA ARG A 138 -10.13 5.57 4.61
C ARG A 138 -11.62 5.90 4.41
N GLU A 139 -12.26 6.71 5.27
CA GLU A 139 -13.64 7.18 5.07
C GLU A 139 -13.77 8.17 3.89
N ASN A 140 -12.66 8.52 3.23
CA ASN A 140 -12.75 8.85 1.81
C ASN A 140 -13.14 7.60 1.04
N GLU A 141 -14.44 7.47 0.81
CA GLU A 141 -15.07 6.47 -0.04
C GLU A 141 -14.31 6.41 -1.37
N VAL A 142 -13.49 5.37 -1.53
CA VAL A 142 -13.15 4.88 -2.87
C VAL A 142 -14.20 3.89 -3.27
N PRO A 143 -14.46 3.76 -4.57
CA PRO A 143 -15.30 2.68 -5.03
C PRO A 143 -14.76 1.33 -4.52
N HIS A 144 -15.64 0.47 -4.05
CA HIS A 144 -15.29 -0.86 -3.50
C HIS A 144 -14.46 -1.73 -4.47
N TRP A 145 -14.52 -1.44 -5.77
CA TRP A 145 -13.76 -2.12 -6.81
C TRP A 145 -12.31 -1.64 -6.93
N LEU A 146 -11.92 -0.51 -6.30
CA LEU A 146 -10.59 0.10 -6.40
C LEU A 146 -9.69 -0.28 -5.23
N ASP A 147 -8.51 -0.80 -5.53
CA ASP A 147 -7.42 -1.05 -4.60
C ASP A 147 -6.58 0.24 -4.43
N LYS A 148 -6.68 0.86 -3.24
CA LYS A 148 -5.92 2.08 -2.90
C LYS A 148 -4.41 1.83 -2.98
N GLY A 149 -3.93 0.68 -2.52
CA GLY A 149 -2.51 0.34 -2.52
C GLY A 149 -1.93 0.27 -3.93
N LYS A 150 -2.62 -0.39 -4.86
CA LYS A 150 -2.23 -0.44 -6.28
C LYS A 150 -2.23 0.94 -6.92
N TYR A 151 -3.27 1.75 -6.67
CA TYR A 151 -3.33 3.14 -7.14
C TYR A 151 -2.13 3.96 -6.63
N TRP A 152 -1.85 3.89 -5.33
CA TRP A 152 -0.76 4.63 -4.70
C TRP A 152 0.61 4.19 -5.20
N LYS A 153 0.84 2.89 -5.38
CA LYS A 153 2.09 2.37 -5.94
C LYS A 153 2.38 3.04 -7.29
N ILE A 154 1.41 3.04 -8.21
CA ILE A 154 1.56 3.66 -9.53
C ILE A 154 1.87 5.17 -9.38
N LEU A 155 1.08 5.88 -8.58
CA LEU A 155 1.24 7.33 -8.40
C LEU A 155 2.61 7.69 -7.82
N LEU A 156 3.06 6.97 -6.79
CA LEU A 156 4.32 7.25 -6.10
C LEU A 156 5.54 6.96 -6.98
N GLU A 157 5.56 5.83 -7.69
CA GLU A 157 6.65 5.50 -8.60
C GLU A 157 6.79 6.53 -9.73
N LEU A 158 5.68 6.98 -10.31
CA LEU A 158 5.70 8.01 -11.33
C LEU A 158 6.11 9.39 -10.76
N ARG A 159 5.76 9.66 -9.49
CA ARG A 159 6.18 10.90 -8.79
C ARG A 159 7.66 10.93 -8.40
N LYS A 160 8.30 9.77 -8.19
CA LYS A 160 9.77 9.70 -8.06
C LYS A 160 10.47 10.26 -9.30
N VAL A 161 9.88 10.05 -10.47
CA VAL A 161 10.37 10.60 -11.75
C VAL A 161 10.00 12.07 -11.90
N ASN A 162 8.74 12.43 -11.65
CA ASN A 162 8.26 13.81 -11.76
C ASN A 162 7.19 14.13 -10.73
N LYS A 163 7.48 15.09 -9.83
CA LYS A 163 6.58 15.47 -8.73
C LYS A 163 5.22 16.01 -9.17
N ASN A 164 5.10 16.54 -10.40
CA ASN A 164 3.87 17.15 -10.92
C ASN A 164 2.94 16.14 -11.64
N VAL A 165 3.00 14.87 -11.24
CA VAL A 165 2.12 13.81 -11.76
C VAL A 165 0.81 13.72 -10.96
N ARG A 166 -0.30 13.65 -11.69
CA ARG A 166 -1.63 13.30 -11.20
C ARG A 166 -2.10 12.02 -11.90
N LEU A 167 -2.59 11.06 -11.12
CA LEU A 167 -3.12 9.80 -11.64
C LEU A 167 -4.65 9.84 -11.63
N GLU A 168 -5.23 9.54 -12.78
CA GLU A 168 -6.67 9.45 -12.99
C GLU A 168 -7.03 8.03 -13.41
N VAL A 169 -7.93 7.38 -12.68
CA VAL A 169 -8.51 6.10 -13.13
C VAL A 169 -9.75 6.42 -13.98
N THR A 170 -10.05 5.66 -15.01
CA THR A 170 -11.27 5.89 -15.82
C THR A 170 -11.79 4.59 -16.42
N LYS A 171 -13.03 4.61 -16.93
CA LYS A 171 -13.60 3.49 -17.68
C LYS A 171 -12.75 3.14 -18.89
N ASP A 172 -12.66 1.86 -19.20
CA ASP A 172 -11.93 1.38 -20.38
C ASP A 172 -12.43 2.03 -21.68
N VAL A 173 -13.74 2.27 -21.77
CA VAL A 173 -14.38 2.91 -22.94
C VAL A 173 -14.10 4.41 -23.08
N ASN A 174 -13.77 5.08 -21.96
CA ASN A 174 -13.47 6.52 -21.95
C ASN A 174 -12.03 6.80 -22.40
N LEU A 175 -11.19 5.76 -22.44
CA LEU A 175 -9.86 5.90 -22.98
C LEU A 175 -9.93 6.16 -24.51
N PRO A 176 -9.11 7.09 -25.03
CA PRO A 176 -9.20 7.63 -26.40
C PRO A 176 -8.61 6.69 -27.46
N PHE A 177 -8.84 5.40 -27.34
CA PHE A 177 -8.29 4.38 -28.22
C PHE A 177 -9.31 3.95 -29.27
N LYS A 178 -8.99 4.21 -30.55
CA LYS A 178 -9.87 3.85 -31.67
C LYS A 178 -9.87 2.34 -32.00
N ARG A 179 -8.86 1.58 -31.52
CA ARG A 179 -8.69 0.12 -31.67
C ARG A 179 -7.94 -0.46 -30.47
N GLY A 180 -8.30 -1.67 -30.05
CA GLY A 180 -7.59 -2.47 -29.05
C GLY A 180 -8.24 -2.45 -27.67
N LYS A 181 -8.86 -3.57 -27.27
CA LYS A 181 -9.17 -3.87 -25.86
C LYS A 181 -7.84 -4.21 -25.17
N GLY A 182 -7.58 -3.67 -23.97
CA GLY A 182 -6.31 -3.84 -23.25
C GLY A 182 -5.27 -2.73 -23.44
N ASN A 183 -5.65 -1.54 -23.90
CA ASN A 183 -4.79 -0.35 -23.83
C ASN A 183 -4.73 0.18 -22.39
N VAL A 184 -3.60 0.79 -22.01
CA VAL A 184 -3.21 0.85 -20.60
C VAL A 184 -3.02 2.28 -20.06
N VAL A 185 -2.51 3.25 -20.85
CA VAL A 185 -2.23 4.60 -20.30
C VAL A 185 -2.40 5.72 -21.34
N VAL A 186 -2.89 6.88 -20.90
CA VAL A 186 -2.85 8.16 -21.64
C VAL A 186 -2.14 9.21 -20.78
N ILE A 187 -1.22 9.98 -21.36
CA ILE A 187 -0.60 11.12 -20.69
C ILE A 187 -1.09 12.40 -21.35
N LEU A 188 -1.64 13.30 -20.53
CA LEU A 188 -1.96 14.67 -20.88
C LEU A 188 -0.99 15.61 -20.16
N LYS A 189 -0.19 16.37 -20.90
CA LYS A 189 0.63 17.44 -20.33
C LYS A 189 -0.14 18.75 -20.47
N LYS A 190 -0.44 19.37 -19.34
CA LYS A 190 -0.99 20.72 -19.23
C LYS A 190 0.11 21.69 -18.81
N PHE A 191 0.08 22.90 -19.36
CA PHE A 191 0.95 24.00 -18.97
C PHE A 191 0.12 25.01 -18.18
N ASN A 192 0.58 25.40 -16.99
CA ASN A 192 -0.02 26.54 -16.30
C ASN A 192 0.35 27.81 -17.08
N GLN A 193 -0.63 28.46 -17.71
CA GLN A 193 -0.46 29.84 -18.15
C GLN A 193 -0.40 30.71 -16.90
N VAL A 194 0.80 31.13 -16.52
CA VAL A 194 0.92 32.33 -15.69
C VAL A 194 0.79 33.50 -16.66
N ASP A 195 -0.29 34.28 -16.51
CA ASP A 195 -0.49 35.54 -17.21
C ASP A 195 0.69 36.47 -16.91
N SER A 196 1.67 36.48 -17.82
CA SER A 196 2.76 37.45 -17.81
C SER A 196 3.15 37.72 -19.26
N PRO A 197 2.67 38.83 -19.84
CA PRO A 197 3.02 39.20 -21.19
C PRO A 197 4.44 39.76 -21.19
N GLY A 198 5.43 38.89 -21.40
CA GLY A 198 6.79 39.34 -21.69
C GLY A 198 7.88 38.48 -21.10
N LYS A 199 8.25 37.42 -21.83
CA LYS A 199 9.65 37.03 -22.14
C LYS A 199 9.61 35.67 -22.84
N LYS A 200 9.67 35.69 -24.18
CA LYS A 200 10.17 34.55 -24.94
C LYS A 200 11.66 34.45 -24.64
N ASN A 201 12.06 33.52 -23.78
CA ASN A 201 13.37 32.91 -23.81
C ASN A 201 13.25 31.49 -23.29
N GLU A 202 13.72 30.56 -24.13
CA GLU A 202 13.69 29.12 -23.97
C GLU A 202 14.46 28.67 -22.72
N SER A 203 13.97 27.58 -22.11
CA SER A 203 14.61 26.64 -21.13
C SER A 203 13.93 26.48 -19.76
N THR A 204 12.93 27.29 -19.39
CA THR A 204 12.20 27.15 -18.10
C THR A 204 10.85 26.40 -18.17
N ASP A 205 10.39 25.99 -19.35
CA ASP A 205 9.02 25.49 -19.60
C ASP A 205 8.64 24.15 -18.94
N ASN A 206 9.59 23.40 -18.37
CA ASN A 206 9.28 22.06 -17.81
C ASN A 206 8.96 22.04 -16.31
N LYS A 207 9.26 23.09 -15.54
CA LYS A 207 9.02 23.07 -14.08
C LYS A 207 7.54 23.24 -13.70
N ASN A 208 6.72 23.82 -14.57
CA ASN A 208 5.32 24.15 -14.29
C ASN A 208 4.30 23.30 -15.06
N ALA A 209 4.75 22.21 -15.71
CA ALA A 209 3.86 21.33 -16.43
C ALA A 209 3.28 20.25 -15.49
N ILE A 210 1.95 20.11 -15.50
CA ILE A 210 1.23 19.06 -14.79
C ILE A 210 1.00 17.90 -15.77
N PHE A 211 1.41 16.70 -15.36
CA PHE A 211 1.20 15.48 -16.13
C PHE A 211 0.02 14.72 -15.55
N ARG A 212 -1.11 14.71 -16.27
CA ARG A 212 -2.29 13.91 -15.93
C ARG A 212 -2.17 12.57 -16.65
N ILE A 213 -2.03 11.51 -15.88
CA ILE A 213 -1.84 10.13 -16.35
C ILE A 213 -3.16 9.39 -16.13
N ILE A 214 -3.78 8.95 -17.22
CA ILE A 214 -5.07 8.29 -17.21
C ILE A 214 -4.86 6.79 -17.37
N ILE A 215 -5.39 6.00 -16.45
CA ILE A 215 -5.28 4.54 -16.41
C ILE A 215 -6.67 3.87 -16.36
N PRO A 216 -6.84 2.65 -16.90
CA PRO A 216 -8.07 1.89 -16.82
C PRO A 216 -8.32 1.32 -15.42
N GLN A 217 -9.61 1.10 -15.10
CA GLN A 217 -10.07 0.53 -13.83
C GLN A 217 -9.43 -0.81 -13.47
N TRP A 218 -9.23 -1.70 -14.44
CA TRP A 218 -8.75 -3.06 -14.19
C TRP A 218 -7.33 -3.16 -13.62
N LEU A 219 -6.49 -2.13 -13.78
CA LEU A 219 -5.12 -2.11 -13.23
C LEU A 219 -5.09 -1.92 -11.71
N VAL A 220 -6.12 -1.26 -11.18
CA VAL A 220 -6.25 -0.97 -9.76
C VAL A 220 -7.43 -1.75 -9.18
N ILE A 221 -7.76 -2.89 -9.77
CA ILE A 221 -8.85 -3.73 -9.29
C ILE A 221 -8.55 -4.25 -7.88
N ASN A 222 -9.52 -4.12 -6.99
CA ASN A 222 -9.52 -4.75 -5.68
C ASN A 222 -9.72 -6.26 -5.85
N THR A 223 -8.70 -7.00 -5.45
CA THR A 223 -8.57 -8.45 -5.52
C THR A 223 -8.79 -9.13 -4.17
N GLU A 224 -9.25 -8.39 -3.16
CA GLU A 224 -9.66 -8.94 -1.87
C GLU A 224 -10.69 -10.04 -2.06
N TYR A 225 -10.46 -11.15 -1.38
CA TYR A 225 -11.30 -12.33 -1.57
C TYR A 225 -12.74 -12.05 -1.10
N LYS A 226 -12.92 -11.24 -0.04
CA LYS A 226 -14.24 -10.83 0.50
C LYS A 226 -15.16 -10.28 -0.59
N ARG A 227 -14.62 -9.65 -1.64
CA ARG A 227 -15.37 -9.10 -2.77
C ARG A 227 -15.98 -10.18 -3.67
N PHE A 228 -15.37 -11.36 -3.71
CA PHE A 228 -15.75 -12.48 -4.58
C PHE A 228 -16.36 -13.66 -3.79
N ASN A 229 -16.69 -13.47 -2.51
CA ASN A 229 -17.12 -14.54 -1.60
C ASN A 229 -18.56 -15.05 -1.77
N ILE A 230 -19.23 -14.71 -2.87
CA ILE A 230 -20.64 -15.10 -3.12
C ILE A 230 -20.74 -16.45 -3.87
N PHE A 231 -19.61 -17.06 -4.24
CA PHE A 231 -19.57 -18.22 -5.14
C PHE A 231 -19.48 -19.58 -4.42
N SER A 232 -19.95 -20.64 -5.09
CA SER A 232 -19.86 -22.05 -4.66
C SER A 232 -18.41 -22.57 -4.62
N GLN A 233 -18.14 -23.70 -3.95
CA GLN A 233 -16.78 -24.26 -3.79
C GLN A 233 -16.04 -24.55 -5.12
N THR A 234 -16.75 -24.99 -6.15
CA THR A 234 -16.20 -25.22 -7.50
C THR A 234 -15.87 -23.91 -8.22
N GLU A 235 -16.66 -22.87 -7.99
CA GLU A 235 -16.40 -21.53 -8.51
C GLU A 235 -15.24 -20.87 -7.76
N ILE A 236 -15.10 -21.12 -6.46
CA ILE A 236 -13.98 -20.69 -5.62
C ILE A 236 -12.64 -21.11 -6.22
N ASN A 237 -12.41 -22.40 -6.53
CA ASN A 237 -11.12 -22.84 -7.08
C ASN A 237 -10.78 -22.16 -8.42
N THR A 238 -11.81 -21.91 -9.24
CA THR A 238 -11.64 -21.21 -10.52
C THR A 238 -11.32 -19.73 -10.31
N VAL A 239 -12.03 -19.07 -9.40
CA VAL A 239 -11.80 -17.68 -9.01
C VAL A 239 -10.42 -17.50 -8.41
N THR A 240 -9.98 -18.39 -7.52
CA THR A 240 -8.67 -18.34 -6.88
C THR A 240 -7.53 -18.46 -7.88
N SER A 241 -7.63 -19.37 -8.86
CA SER A 241 -6.64 -19.46 -9.93
C SER A 241 -6.57 -18.17 -10.76
N ILE A 242 -7.72 -17.56 -11.07
CA ILE A 242 -7.77 -16.31 -11.82
C ILE A 242 -7.22 -15.15 -10.98
N LEU A 243 -7.54 -15.08 -9.68
CA LEU A 243 -7.00 -14.09 -8.74
C LEU A 243 -5.47 -14.18 -8.66
N SER A 244 -4.94 -15.39 -8.52
CA SER A 244 -3.50 -15.64 -8.49
C SER A 244 -2.81 -15.13 -9.76
N ASP A 245 -3.37 -15.43 -10.94
CA ASP A 245 -2.85 -14.91 -12.22
C ASP A 245 -2.92 -13.38 -12.30
N VAL A 246 -4.02 -12.77 -11.85
CA VAL A 246 -4.21 -11.31 -11.88
C VAL A 246 -3.23 -10.63 -10.93
N ASN A 247 -3.11 -11.12 -9.69
CA ASN A 247 -2.19 -10.61 -8.67
C ASN A 247 -0.74 -10.69 -9.12
N LYS A 248 -0.36 -11.78 -9.79
CA LYS A 248 1.00 -11.96 -10.34
C LYS A 248 1.30 -11.05 -11.54
N ASN A 249 0.30 -10.78 -12.38
CA ASN A 249 0.52 -10.07 -13.64
C ASN A 249 0.37 -8.55 -13.52
N ILE A 250 -0.55 -8.03 -12.69
CA ILE A 250 -0.77 -6.58 -12.52
C ILE A 250 0.52 -5.84 -12.13
N PRO A 251 1.30 -6.27 -11.11
CA PRO A 251 2.55 -5.62 -10.75
C PRO A 251 3.54 -5.55 -11.91
N LYS A 252 3.68 -6.63 -12.69
CA LYS A 252 4.55 -6.67 -13.87
C LYS A 252 4.09 -5.70 -14.96
N ILE A 253 2.79 -5.55 -15.13
CA ILE A 253 2.20 -4.59 -16.05
C ILE A 253 2.45 -3.16 -15.55
N ILE A 254 2.34 -2.91 -14.25
CA ILE A 254 2.66 -1.61 -13.64
C ILE A 254 4.13 -1.25 -13.87
N ASP A 255 5.06 -2.19 -13.63
CA ASP A 255 6.49 -1.96 -13.87
C ASP A 255 6.78 -1.68 -15.35
N GLU A 256 6.08 -2.36 -16.26
CA GLU A 256 6.16 -2.12 -17.70
C GLU A 256 5.64 -0.72 -18.09
N ILE A 257 4.54 -0.29 -17.47
CA ILE A 257 4.01 1.08 -17.63
C ILE A 257 5.05 2.09 -17.16
N ILE A 258 5.57 1.93 -15.93
CA ILE A 258 6.55 2.86 -15.34
C ILE A 258 7.78 2.94 -16.23
N PHE A 259 8.33 1.79 -16.66
CA PHE A 259 9.48 1.75 -17.58
C PHE A 259 9.21 2.52 -18.87
N LYS A 260 8.01 2.38 -19.45
CA LYS A 260 7.65 3.08 -20.68
C LYS A 260 7.44 4.56 -20.44
N GLU A 261 6.80 4.98 -19.34
CA GLU A 261 6.43 6.38 -19.09
C GLU A 261 7.56 7.22 -18.48
N GLU A 262 8.50 6.62 -17.75
CA GLU A 262 9.61 7.33 -17.11
C GLU A 262 10.38 8.26 -18.08
N PRO A 263 10.80 7.82 -19.29
CA PRO A 263 11.47 8.70 -20.24
C PRO A 263 10.59 9.87 -20.71
N PHE A 264 9.27 9.66 -20.85
CA PHE A 264 8.35 10.74 -21.26
C PHE A 264 8.21 11.79 -20.17
N LEU A 265 8.10 11.36 -18.91
CA LEU A 265 7.99 12.24 -17.75
C LEU A 265 9.29 13.02 -17.50
N LYS A 266 10.45 12.38 -17.71
CA LYS A 266 11.77 12.98 -17.52
C LYS A 266 12.15 13.97 -18.63
N TYR A 267 11.83 13.64 -19.89
CA TYR A 267 12.30 14.40 -21.06
C TYR A 267 11.19 15.12 -21.83
N SER A 268 9.96 15.16 -21.29
CA SER A 268 8.86 15.96 -21.84
C SER A 268 8.47 15.68 -23.30
N GLY A 269 8.51 14.40 -23.67
CA GLY A 269 7.79 13.88 -24.84
C GLY A 269 8.39 14.21 -26.21
N ASN A 270 9.70 14.02 -26.38
CA ASN A 270 10.32 13.99 -27.71
C ASN A 270 9.98 12.66 -28.41
N VAL A 271 9.61 12.67 -29.69
CA VAL A 271 9.33 11.43 -30.45
C VAL A 271 10.53 10.47 -30.44
N LEU A 272 11.76 11.01 -30.38
CA LEU A 272 12.99 10.23 -30.26
C LEU A 272 13.06 9.42 -28.96
N THR A 273 12.41 9.87 -27.87
CA THR A 273 12.41 9.10 -26.61
C THR A 273 11.57 7.83 -26.74
N SER A 274 10.44 7.87 -27.47
CA SER A 274 9.64 6.67 -27.75
C SER A 274 10.48 5.61 -28.46
N LEU A 275 11.15 5.99 -29.55
CA LEU A 275 11.98 5.08 -30.34
C LEU A 275 13.14 4.52 -29.51
N SER A 276 13.78 5.38 -28.72
CA SER A 276 14.85 4.97 -27.81
C SER A 276 14.37 3.95 -26.76
N THR A 277 13.16 4.10 -26.21
CA THR A 277 12.57 3.13 -25.27
C THR A 277 12.34 1.77 -25.93
N TYR A 278 11.79 1.74 -27.15
CA TYR A 278 11.58 0.48 -27.89
C TYR A 278 12.90 -0.19 -28.25
N LEU A 279 13.90 0.57 -28.71
CA LEU A 279 15.23 0.04 -29.00
C LEU A 279 15.91 -0.48 -27.72
N ASN A 280 15.85 0.27 -26.62
CA ASN A 280 16.40 -0.17 -25.33
C ASN A 280 15.71 -1.45 -24.82
N LYS A 281 14.40 -1.58 -25.01
CA LYS A 281 13.67 -2.81 -24.68
C LYS A 281 14.03 -3.98 -25.60
N SER A 282 14.35 -3.73 -26.86
CA SER A 282 14.73 -4.77 -27.81
C SER A 282 16.18 -5.22 -27.66
N LEU A 283 17.07 -4.42 -27.06
CA LEU A 283 18.51 -4.69 -27.01
C LEU A 283 18.83 -6.07 -26.37
N PRO A 284 19.56 -6.96 -27.08
CA PRO A 284 20.00 -8.24 -26.54
C PRO A 284 20.88 -8.05 -25.31
N ILE A 285 21.69 -6.99 -25.28
CA ILE A 285 22.51 -6.64 -24.11
C ILE A 285 21.64 -6.49 -22.87
N ARG A 286 20.44 -5.91 -22.91
CA ARG A 286 19.61 -5.81 -21.70
C ARG A 286 19.11 -7.18 -21.24
N ILE A 287 18.76 -8.05 -22.18
CA ILE A 287 18.26 -9.42 -21.94
C ILE A 287 19.38 -10.36 -21.46
N VAL A 288 20.60 -10.14 -21.96
CA VAL A 288 21.80 -10.90 -21.62
C VAL A 288 22.43 -10.34 -20.34
N TYR A 289 22.46 -9.02 -20.15
CA TYR A 289 22.96 -8.36 -18.95
C TYR A 289 22.12 -8.72 -17.73
N SER A 290 20.80 -8.81 -17.84
CA SER A 290 19.96 -9.34 -16.75
C SER A 290 20.31 -10.78 -16.36
N ARG A 291 20.86 -11.58 -17.27
CA ARG A 291 21.37 -12.95 -16.99
C ARG A 291 22.84 -12.99 -16.56
N ILE A 292 23.67 -12.06 -17.03
CA ILE A 292 25.13 -12.01 -16.75
C ILE A 292 25.44 -11.22 -15.48
N ILE A 293 24.55 -10.32 -15.03
CA ILE A 293 24.71 -9.57 -13.79
C ILE A 293 25.07 -10.50 -12.65
N GLU A 294 24.48 -11.69 -12.53
CA GLU A 294 24.75 -12.65 -11.44
C GLU A 294 26.24 -13.04 -11.27
N ILE A 295 27.06 -12.86 -12.32
CA ILE A 295 28.46 -13.29 -12.36
C ILE A 295 29.43 -12.12 -12.06
N LEU A 296 28.96 -10.87 -12.07
CA LEU A 296 29.84 -9.71 -11.86
C LEU A 296 30.24 -9.53 -10.38
N PRO A 297 31.49 -9.12 -10.09
CA PRO A 297 31.90 -8.78 -8.72
C PRO A 297 31.07 -7.61 -8.17
N GLY A 298 30.71 -7.69 -6.89
CA GLY A 298 29.88 -6.69 -6.19
C GLY A 298 28.37 -6.79 -6.44
N VAL A 299 27.90 -7.73 -7.27
CA VAL A 299 26.46 -7.91 -7.55
C VAL A 299 25.70 -8.39 -6.35
N LYS A 300 26.30 -9.32 -5.59
CA LYS A 300 25.72 -9.84 -4.35
C LYS A 300 25.47 -8.72 -3.34
N GLU A 301 26.45 -7.83 -3.18
CA GLU A 301 26.31 -6.65 -2.30
C GLU A 301 25.24 -5.69 -2.82
N ARG A 302 25.22 -5.40 -4.12
CA ARG A 302 24.18 -4.58 -4.75
C ARG A 302 22.78 -5.19 -4.61
N GLN A 303 22.64 -6.50 -4.74
CA GLN A 303 21.38 -7.21 -4.56
C GLN A 303 20.90 -7.08 -3.11
N ILE A 304 21.77 -7.36 -2.13
CA ILE A 304 21.42 -7.19 -0.71
C ILE A 304 21.05 -5.73 -0.40
N GLN A 305 21.80 -4.77 -0.93
CA GLN A 305 21.49 -3.35 -0.76
C GLN A 305 20.11 -3.01 -1.37
N TYR A 306 19.86 -3.42 -2.61
CA TYR A 306 18.59 -3.21 -3.28
C TYR A 306 17.43 -3.87 -2.53
N THR A 307 17.62 -5.09 -2.01
CA THR A 307 16.62 -5.77 -1.18
C THR A 307 16.37 -5.02 0.12
N ASN A 308 17.40 -4.52 0.81
CA ASN A 308 17.20 -3.70 2.02
C ASN A 308 16.39 -2.43 1.72
N GLU A 309 16.68 -1.77 0.59
CA GLU A 309 15.99 -0.56 0.15
C GLU A 309 14.54 -0.82 -0.30
N ASN A 310 14.23 -2.01 -0.82
CA ASN A 310 12.97 -2.29 -1.51
C ASN A 310 12.21 -3.52 -0.99
N LEU A 311 12.55 -4.02 0.21
CA LEU A 311 12.09 -5.30 0.77
C LEU A 311 10.59 -5.57 0.57
N SER A 312 9.73 -4.57 0.82
CA SER A 312 8.27 -4.66 0.68
C SER A 312 7.72 -4.70 -0.75
N SER A 313 8.59 -4.65 -1.77
CA SER A 313 8.19 -4.42 -3.17
C SER A 313 8.94 -5.26 -4.19
N VAL A 314 10.02 -5.95 -3.78
CA VAL A 314 10.71 -6.93 -4.62
C VAL A 314 9.82 -8.15 -4.90
N SER A 315 10.01 -8.80 -6.04
CA SER A 315 9.27 -10.03 -6.37
C SER A 315 9.66 -11.19 -5.45
N LEU A 316 8.78 -12.20 -5.35
CA LEU A 316 9.03 -13.38 -4.52
C LEU A 316 10.33 -14.09 -4.91
N ASP A 317 10.57 -14.28 -6.21
CA ASP A 317 11.78 -14.96 -6.71
C ASP A 317 13.06 -14.18 -6.33
N TYR A 318 13.04 -12.86 -6.49
CA TYR A 318 14.18 -12.01 -6.13
C TYR A 318 14.43 -12.01 -4.62
N LEU A 319 13.37 -12.04 -3.81
CA LEU A 319 13.47 -12.10 -2.36
C LEU A 319 13.99 -13.46 -1.88
N ILE A 320 13.52 -14.56 -2.46
CA ILE A 320 14.04 -15.92 -2.21
C ILE A 320 15.55 -15.96 -2.49
N ASP A 321 15.98 -15.47 -3.65
CA ASP A 321 17.41 -15.43 -4.00
C ASP A 321 18.21 -14.57 -3.02
N SER A 322 17.65 -13.46 -2.55
CA SER A 322 18.28 -12.58 -1.57
C SER A 322 18.41 -13.24 -0.19
N ILE A 323 17.40 -14.01 0.24
CA ILE A 323 17.43 -14.81 1.47
C ILE A 323 18.53 -15.87 1.38
N LEU A 324 18.55 -16.65 0.29
CA LEU A 324 19.56 -17.69 0.06
C LEU A 324 20.97 -17.10 -0.02
N LEU A 325 21.13 -15.96 -0.69
CA LEU A 325 22.40 -15.25 -0.77
C LEU A 325 22.87 -14.81 0.63
N LYS A 326 21.98 -14.26 1.45
CA LYS A 326 22.31 -13.81 2.80
C LYS A 326 22.58 -14.98 3.76
N ALA A 327 21.83 -16.06 3.65
CA ALA A 327 22.07 -17.31 4.35
C ALA A 327 23.47 -17.87 4.02
N ARG A 328 23.87 -17.81 2.74
CA ARG A 328 25.21 -18.20 2.27
C ARG A 328 26.31 -17.32 2.86
N THR A 329 26.12 -16.00 2.96
CA THR A 329 27.14 -15.10 3.56
C THR A 329 27.32 -15.31 5.06
N ILE A 330 26.28 -15.77 5.76
CA ILE A 330 26.35 -16.22 7.16
C ILE A 330 27.08 -17.57 7.29
N GLY A 331 27.15 -18.33 6.20
CA GLY A 331 27.92 -19.57 6.08
C GLY A 331 27.08 -20.83 6.21
N ILE A 332 25.76 -20.76 6.01
CA ILE A 332 24.90 -21.93 5.82
C ILE A 332 25.43 -22.73 4.62
N ASN A 333 25.48 -24.07 4.76
CA ASN A 333 26.08 -24.95 3.76
C ASN A 333 25.17 -25.10 2.52
N GLU A 334 25.74 -25.51 1.38
CA GLU A 334 24.99 -25.60 0.11
C GLU A 334 23.83 -26.60 0.16
N GLU A 335 23.96 -27.72 0.88
CA GLU A 335 22.87 -28.70 1.03
C GLU A 335 21.65 -28.09 1.75
N SER A 336 21.87 -27.38 2.85
CA SER A 336 20.83 -26.63 3.56
C SER A 336 20.24 -25.51 2.68
N LEU A 337 21.06 -24.80 1.90
CA LEU A 337 20.57 -23.79 0.96
C LEU A 337 19.68 -24.40 -0.13
N THR A 338 20.04 -25.56 -0.66
CA THR A 338 19.21 -26.31 -1.61
C THR A 338 17.88 -26.71 -0.97
N LYS A 339 17.88 -27.24 0.27
CA LYS A 339 16.64 -27.59 0.98
C LYS A 339 15.76 -26.36 1.25
N LEU A 340 16.34 -25.22 1.64
CA LEU A 340 15.60 -23.97 1.81
C LEU A 340 14.95 -23.53 0.50
N HIS A 341 15.68 -23.62 -0.62
CA HIS A 341 15.12 -23.32 -1.93
C HIS A 341 13.93 -24.24 -2.26
N LEU A 342 14.08 -25.56 -2.06
CA LEU A 342 12.98 -26.52 -2.27
C LEU A 342 11.75 -26.22 -1.41
N LEU A 343 11.96 -25.86 -0.13
CA LEU A 343 10.88 -25.45 0.76
C LEU A 343 10.17 -24.20 0.24
N THR A 344 10.91 -23.17 -0.21
CA THR A 344 10.29 -21.96 -0.77
C THR A 344 9.52 -22.23 -2.06
N GLN A 345 9.99 -23.14 -2.93
CA GLN A 345 9.25 -23.55 -4.13
C GLN A 345 7.94 -24.28 -3.78
N TYR A 346 7.97 -25.12 -2.75
CA TYR A 346 6.77 -25.76 -2.22
C TYR A 346 5.77 -24.74 -1.66
N LEU A 347 6.23 -23.84 -0.79
CA LEU A 347 5.37 -22.80 -0.21
C LEU A 347 4.77 -21.90 -1.30
N LYS A 348 5.56 -21.49 -2.30
CA LYS A 348 5.06 -20.74 -3.46
C LYS A 348 3.86 -21.41 -4.11
N LYS A 349 3.91 -22.72 -4.35
CA LYS A 349 2.76 -23.44 -4.91
C LYS A 349 1.58 -23.53 -3.95
N GLU A 350 1.81 -23.70 -2.66
CA GLU A 350 0.71 -23.77 -1.67
C GLU A 350 0.00 -22.41 -1.54
N TYR A 351 0.74 -21.31 -1.44
CA TYR A 351 0.16 -19.97 -1.38
C TYR A 351 -0.51 -19.55 -2.70
N ASP A 352 0.09 -19.90 -3.86
CA ASP A 352 -0.52 -19.62 -5.17
C ASP A 352 -1.89 -20.32 -5.33
N LYS A 353 -2.06 -21.53 -4.78
CA LYS A 353 -3.35 -22.25 -4.77
C LYS A 353 -4.44 -21.53 -3.99
N LEU A 354 -4.06 -20.68 -3.02
CA LEU A 354 -4.97 -19.88 -2.19
C LEU A 354 -5.15 -18.45 -2.72
N GLY A 355 -4.43 -18.05 -3.77
CA GLY A 355 -4.41 -16.66 -4.24
C GLY A 355 -3.60 -15.72 -3.34
N LEU A 356 -2.81 -16.28 -2.40
CA LEU A 356 -1.96 -15.59 -1.43
C LEU A 356 -0.48 -15.55 -1.87
N GLY A 357 -0.23 -15.78 -3.16
CA GLY A 357 1.10 -15.72 -3.78
C GLY A 357 1.52 -14.30 -4.17
N GLU A 358 2.28 -14.19 -5.27
CA GLU A 358 2.82 -12.92 -5.77
C GLU A 358 1.72 -11.88 -5.99
N GLY A 359 1.87 -10.69 -5.39
CA GLY A 359 0.99 -9.54 -5.61
C GLY A 359 -0.37 -9.62 -4.93
N SER A 360 -0.56 -10.55 -3.99
CA SER A 360 -1.75 -10.59 -3.12
C SER A 360 -1.94 -9.27 -2.37
N SER A 361 -3.20 -8.86 -2.19
CA SER A 361 -3.60 -7.69 -1.40
C SER A 361 -3.85 -8.00 0.08
N GLU A 362 -3.95 -9.28 0.45
CA GLU A 362 -4.08 -9.74 1.85
C GLU A 362 -2.74 -9.57 2.59
N TYR A 363 -2.77 -9.42 3.92
CA TYR A 363 -1.55 -9.17 4.69
C TYR A 363 -0.74 -10.45 4.89
N HIS A 364 -1.35 -11.52 5.42
CA HIS A 364 -0.65 -12.79 5.63
C HIS A 364 -0.57 -13.59 4.32
N ASN A 365 0.40 -13.20 3.48
CA ASN A 365 0.68 -13.82 2.19
C ASN A 365 2.13 -14.33 2.14
N LEU A 366 2.54 -15.03 1.07
CA LEU A 366 3.90 -15.58 1.01
C LEU A 366 4.99 -14.50 1.07
N HIS A 367 4.72 -13.30 0.54
CA HIS A 367 5.66 -12.20 0.59
C HIS A 367 5.98 -11.81 2.03
N HIS A 368 4.96 -11.71 2.90
CA HIS A 368 5.15 -11.48 4.34
C HIS A 368 6.06 -12.54 4.96
N SER A 369 5.81 -13.84 4.76
CA SER A 369 6.67 -14.92 5.29
C SER A 369 8.12 -14.82 4.82
N LEU A 370 8.36 -14.40 3.57
CA LEU A 370 9.71 -14.17 3.05
C LEU A 370 10.34 -12.90 3.64
N GLU A 371 9.58 -11.82 3.85
CA GLU A 371 10.07 -10.62 4.51
C GLU A 371 10.47 -10.92 5.95
N VAL A 372 9.66 -11.69 6.70
CA VAL A 372 9.98 -12.14 8.07
C VAL A 372 11.26 -12.98 8.07
N ALA A 373 11.41 -13.92 7.14
CA ALA A 373 12.64 -14.70 7.01
C ALA A 373 13.87 -13.82 6.73
N TYR A 374 13.75 -12.86 5.80
CA TYR A 374 14.83 -11.93 5.48
C TYR A 374 15.16 -10.99 6.64
N MET A 375 14.15 -10.47 7.33
CA MET A 375 14.32 -9.56 8.47
C MET A 375 14.91 -10.30 9.66
N SER A 376 14.51 -11.54 9.91
CA SER A 376 15.09 -12.40 10.95
C SER A 376 16.60 -12.59 10.76
N LEU A 377 17.07 -12.78 9.52
CA LEU A 377 18.52 -12.82 9.22
C LEU A 377 19.25 -11.50 9.49
N ASN A 378 18.57 -10.36 9.41
CA ASN A 378 19.14 -9.06 9.74
C ASN A 378 19.13 -8.80 11.24
N MET A 379 18.12 -9.29 11.95
CA MET A 379 17.94 -9.06 13.37
C MET A 379 18.74 -10.01 14.25
N LEU A 380 18.99 -11.24 13.81
CA LEU A 380 19.75 -12.23 14.60
C LEU A 380 21.27 -11.98 14.47
N PRO A 381 21.95 -11.44 15.50
CA PRO A 381 23.39 -11.20 15.44
C PRO A 381 24.19 -12.50 15.65
N LYS A 382 25.51 -12.48 15.38
CA LYS A 382 26.40 -13.61 15.66
C LYS A 382 26.54 -13.93 17.16
N GLU A 383 26.30 -12.95 18.02
CA GLU A 383 26.34 -13.08 19.46
C GLU A 383 25.26 -12.21 20.10
N ILE A 384 24.47 -12.77 21.02
CA ILE A 384 23.45 -12.05 21.77
C ILE A 384 23.38 -12.53 23.21
N HIS A 385 23.38 -11.60 24.16
CA HIS A 385 23.30 -11.87 25.60
C HIS A 385 24.23 -13.00 26.10
N GLY A 386 25.45 -13.07 25.57
CA GLY A 386 26.46 -14.08 25.92
C GLY A 386 26.35 -15.41 25.19
N TYR A 387 25.37 -15.59 24.30
CA TYR A 387 25.23 -16.77 23.45
C TYR A 387 25.79 -16.54 22.06
N THR A 388 26.63 -17.45 21.59
CA THR A 388 27.07 -17.50 20.18
C THR A 388 26.01 -18.19 19.33
N ILE A 389 25.60 -17.53 18.24
CA ILE A 389 24.64 -18.05 17.27
C ILE A 389 25.38 -18.84 16.19
N THR A 390 24.98 -20.10 16.03
CA THR A 390 25.59 -21.03 15.07
C THR A 390 24.83 -21.02 13.74
N LYS A 391 25.45 -21.59 12.69
CA LYS A 391 24.82 -21.78 11.38
C LYS A 391 23.52 -22.60 11.47
N ARG A 392 23.48 -23.59 12.37
CA ARG A 392 22.30 -24.43 12.65
C ARG A 392 21.17 -23.60 13.26
N ASP A 393 21.49 -22.66 14.15
CA ASP A 393 20.50 -21.75 14.75
C ASP A 393 19.86 -20.84 13.69
N TYR A 394 20.65 -20.30 12.75
CA TYR A 394 20.12 -19.52 11.61
C TYR A 394 19.23 -20.34 10.69
N GLU A 395 19.61 -21.59 10.41
CA GLU A 395 18.81 -22.50 9.57
C GLU A 395 17.46 -22.83 10.22
N ILE A 396 17.45 -23.15 11.52
CA ILE A 396 16.22 -23.41 12.29
C ILE A 396 15.29 -22.19 12.28
N MET A 397 15.84 -21.00 12.55
CA MET A 397 15.07 -19.75 12.52
C MET A 397 14.48 -19.48 11.13
N LEU A 398 15.24 -19.73 10.05
CA LEU A 398 14.73 -19.56 8.69
C LEU A 398 13.57 -20.50 8.36
N VAL A 399 13.67 -21.78 8.75
CA VAL A 399 12.58 -22.75 8.53
C VAL A 399 11.34 -22.32 9.32
N ALA A 400 11.49 -21.89 10.57
CA ALA A 400 10.38 -21.37 11.36
C ALA A 400 9.76 -20.11 10.74
N ALA A 401 10.58 -19.14 10.32
CA ALA A 401 10.13 -17.91 9.68
C ALA A 401 9.36 -18.17 8.38
N LEU A 402 9.78 -19.14 7.57
CA LEU A 402 9.08 -19.50 6.33
C LEU A 402 7.73 -20.19 6.60
N LEU A 403 7.58 -20.84 7.75
CA LEU A 403 6.41 -21.66 8.08
C LEU A 403 5.43 -21.00 9.07
N HIS A 404 5.79 -19.89 9.72
CA HIS A 404 5.02 -19.34 10.85
C HIS A 404 3.55 -19.00 10.54
N ASP A 405 3.27 -18.60 9.29
CA ASP A 405 1.92 -18.29 8.78
C ASP A 405 1.39 -19.34 7.79
N TYR A 406 2.00 -20.53 7.74
CA TYR A 406 1.59 -21.56 6.81
C TYR A 406 0.23 -22.16 7.21
N ASP A 407 -0.84 -21.78 6.52
CA ASP A 407 -2.18 -22.36 6.69
C ASP A 407 -2.83 -22.69 5.33
N PRO A 408 -2.60 -23.90 4.78
CA PRO A 408 -3.17 -24.33 3.50
C PRO A 408 -4.68 -24.58 3.55
N VAL A 409 -5.30 -24.54 4.74
CA VAL A 409 -6.75 -24.77 4.92
C VAL A 409 -7.51 -23.48 5.23
N GLN A 410 -6.82 -22.34 5.26
CA GLN A 410 -7.38 -21.00 5.39
C GLN A 410 -8.55 -20.80 4.41
N GLY A 411 -9.72 -20.42 4.93
CA GLY A 411 -10.90 -20.15 4.11
C GLY A 411 -11.64 -21.37 3.53
N THR A 412 -11.32 -22.60 3.95
CA THR A 412 -12.01 -23.83 3.51
C THR A 412 -13.22 -24.23 4.36
N SER A 413 -13.49 -23.55 5.48
CA SER A 413 -14.63 -23.88 6.35
C SER A 413 -15.96 -23.35 5.79
N HIS A 414 -16.97 -24.22 5.68
CA HIS A 414 -18.29 -23.90 5.11
C HIS A 414 -19.18 -23.02 6.01
N TYR A 415 -18.84 -22.85 7.30
CA TYR A 415 -19.73 -22.24 8.29
C TYR A 415 -19.25 -20.90 8.85
N ASP A 416 -17.96 -20.57 8.78
CA ASP A 416 -17.41 -19.31 9.32
C ASP A 416 -16.43 -18.64 8.34
N LEU A 417 -16.93 -18.32 7.14
CA LEU A 417 -16.18 -17.58 6.13
C LEU A 417 -15.82 -16.14 6.56
N MET A 418 -16.47 -15.60 7.61
CA MET A 418 -16.11 -14.31 8.20
C MET A 418 -14.93 -14.36 9.19
N TYR A 419 -14.66 -15.51 9.83
CA TYR A 419 -13.68 -15.61 10.92
C TYR A 419 -12.49 -16.56 10.64
N SER A 420 -12.56 -17.43 9.62
CA SER A 420 -11.57 -18.51 9.39
C SER A 420 -10.47 -18.20 8.36
N ARG A 421 -10.08 -16.92 8.19
CA ARG A 421 -9.19 -16.49 7.11
C ARG A 421 -7.95 -15.72 7.54
N VAL A 422 -7.55 -15.85 8.80
CA VAL A 422 -6.22 -15.45 9.24
C VAL A 422 -5.51 -16.74 9.65
N PRO A 423 -4.26 -16.99 9.22
CA PRO A 423 -3.53 -18.15 9.71
C PRO A 423 -3.46 -18.05 11.24
N THR A 424 -3.89 -19.10 11.93
CA THR A 424 -3.70 -19.18 13.38
C THR A 424 -2.51 -20.08 13.65
N VAL A 425 -1.69 -19.73 14.62
CA VAL A 425 -0.55 -20.56 15.03
C VAL A 425 -0.98 -22.00 15.36
N ALA A 426 -2.16 -22.19 15.96
CA ALA A 426 -2.71 -23.52 16.22
C ALA A 426 -2.98 -24.32 14.93
N ASN A 427 -3.57 -23.69 13.91
CA ASN A 427 -3.79 -24.33 12.61
C ASN A 427 -2.46 -24.60 11.90
N THR A 428 -1.56 -23.62 11.89
CA THR A 428 -0.23 -23.77 11.30
C THR A 428 0.50 -24.95 11.89
N ILE A 429 0.58 -25.03 13.23
CA ILE A 429 1.20 -26.16 13.94
C ILE A 429 0.51 -27.48 13.58
N THR A 430 -0.82 -27.50 13.54
CA THR A 430 -1.58 -28.71 13.16
C THR A 430 -1.22 -29.16 11.74
N GLU A 431 -1.18 -28.23 10.78
CA GLU A 431 -0.92 -28.53 9.37
C GLU A 431 0.52 -28.93 9.10
N ILE A 432 1.51 -28.24 9.69
CA ILE A 432 2.93 -28.62 9.52
C ILE A 432 3.23 -29.98 10.16
N LYS A 433 2.56 -30.35 11.26
CA LYS A 433 2.68 -31.67 11.90
C LYS A 433 1.98 -32.75 11.09
N ARG A 434 0.77 -32.47 10.60
CA ARG A 434 0.01 -33.39 9.74
C ARG A 434 0.77 -33.70 8.46
N LYS A 435 1.36 -32.69 7.84
CA LYS A 435 2.17 -32.83 6.61
C LYS A 435 3.63 -33.19 6.88
N ARG A 436 4.09 -33.16 8.14
CA ARG A 436 5.47 -33.40 8.59
C ARG A 436 6.54 -32.60 7.83
N ILE A 437 6.25 -31.35 7.48
CA ILE A 437 7.13 -30.53 6.62
C ILE A 437 8.46 -30.18 7.32
N HIS A 438 8.40 -29.70 8.56
CA HIS A 438 9.59 -29.31 9.33
C HIS A 438 10.45 -30.53 9.69
N ASP A 439 9.83 -31.68 10.00
CA ASP A 439 10.53 -32.95 10.19
C ASP A 439 11.27 -33.39 8.92
N ALA A 440 10.56 -33.42 7.79
CA ALA A 440 11.12 -33.82 6.49
C ALA A 440 12.36 -32.99 6.15
N TYR A 441 12.30 -31.68 6.39
CA TYR A 441 13.39 -30.76 6.12
C TYR A 441 14.69 -31.13 6.85
N PHE A 442 14.62 -31.53 8.13
CA PHE A 442 15.80 -31.85 8.93
C PHE A 442 16.24 -33.32 8.84
N ILE A 443 15.33 -34.22 8.46
CA ILE A 443 15.60 -35.66 8.34
C ILE A 443 16.15 -36.02 6.95
N LEU A 444 15.52 -35.52 5.89
CA LEU A 444 15.80 -35.91 4.51
C LEU A 444 16.94 -35.08 3.91
N ASN A 445 17.68 -35.69 2.98
CA ASN A 445 18.58 -34.95 2.10
C ASN A 445 17.78 -34.25 0.98
N SER A 446 18.45 -33.40 0.19
CA SER A 446 17.83 -32.60 -0.87
C SER A 446 17.14 -33.44 -1.94
N GLU A 447 17.72 -34.57 -2.36
CA GLU A 447 17.09 -35.47 -3.35
C GLU A 447 15.82 -36.15 -2.81
N GLU A 448 15.86 -36.60 -1.55
CA GLU A 448 14.72 -37.18 -0.86
C GLU A 448 13.63 -36.14 -0.61
N LEU A 449 14.00 -34.91 -0.27
CA LEU A 449 13.07 -33.81 -0.05
C LEU A 449 12.35 -33.39 -1.35
N VAL A 450 13.01 -33.46 -2.51
CA VAL A 450 12.33 -33.32 -3.82
C VAL A 450 11.26 -34.40 -3.99
N ARG A 451 11.57 -35.66 -3.66
CA ARG A 451 10.60 -36.76 -3.75
C ARG A 451 9.44 -36.56 -2.77
N PHE A 452 9.73 -36.09 -1.56
CA PHE A 452 8.74 -35.76 -0.54
C PHE A 452 7.71 -34.74 -1.02
N PHE A 453 8.12 -33.75 -1.82
CA PHE A 453 7.23 -32.73 -2.36
C PHE A 453 6.59 -33.07 -3.73
N ARG A 454 6.96 -34.19 -4.36
CA ARG A 454 6.57 -34.52 -5.74
C ARG A 454 5.33 -35.41 -5.79
N LYS A 455 4.31 -35.05 -6.56
CA LYS A 455 3.18 -35.95 -6.85
C LYS A 455 3.50 -36.82 -8.06
N ASN A 456 3.68 -38.12 -7.83
CA ASN A 456 3.82 -39.10 -8.90
C ASN A 456 2.42 -39.50 -9.41
N ALA A 457 2.16 -39.35 -10.71
CA ALA A 457 0.98 -39.91 -11.36
C ALA A 457 1.35 -41.24 -12.04
N SER A 458 0.47 -42.24 -11.96
CA SER A 458 0.53 -43.43 -12.84
C SER A 458 -0.29 -43.11 -14.10
N PRO A 459 0.16 -43.32 -15.37
CA PRO A 459 1.25 -44.14 -15.95
C PRO A 459 2.49 -43.32 -16.46
N PRO A 460 3.55 -43.95 -17.04
CA PRO A 460 4.88 -43.34 -17.27
C PRO A 460 4.99 -42.22 -18.33
N LEU A 461 3.85 -41.76 -18.85
CA LEU A 461 3.77 -40.71 -19.88
C LEU A 461 3.31 -39.35 -19.33
N VAL A 462 2.95 -39.27 -18.04
CA VAL A 462 2.56 -38.01 -17.40
C VAL A 462 3.75 -37.50 -16.59
N GLU A 463 4.27 -36.31 -16.94
CA GLU A 463 5.33 -35.67 -16.17
C GLU A 463 4.90 -35.50 -14.70
N ALA A 464 5.81 -35.85 -13.79
CA ALA A 464 5.54 -35.73 -12.36
C ALA A 464 5.28 -34.26 -12.00
N GLN A 465 4.24 -34.02 -11.18
CA GLN A 465 3.95 -32.67 -10.71
C GLN A 465 4.83 -32.38 -9.50
N GLU A 466 5.91 -31.62 -9.71
CA GLU A 466 6.79 -31.20 -8.62
C GLU A 466 6.06 -30.28 -7.65
N PHE A 467 6.39 -30.36 -6.36
CA PHE A 467 5.88 -29.47 -5.30
C PHE A 467 4.35 -29.43 -5.17
N ALA A 468 3.66 -30.53 -5.54
CA ALA A 468 2.21 -30.59 -5.60
C ALA A 468 1.56 -31.21 -4.35
N THR A 469 2.32 -31.96 -3.55
CA THR A 469 1.84 -32.69 -2.37
C THR A 469 2.97 -32.87 -1.35
N THR A 470 2.68 -33.45 -0.19
CA THR A 470 3.65 -33.96 0.78
C THR A 470 3.44 -35.46 0.97
N HIS A 471 4.50 -36.20 1.29
CA HIS A 471 4.48 -37.64 1.56
C HIS A 471 4.96 -37.96 2.98
N PRO A 472 4.18 -37.61 4.03
CA PRO A 472 4.57 -37.82 5.43
C PRO A 472 4.87 -39.29 5.76
N GLU A 473 4.33 -40.23 4.99
CA GLU A 473 4.62 -41.66 5.11
C GLU A 473 6.08 -42.03 4.85
N MET A 474 6.84 -41.20 4.12
CA MET A 474 8.29 -41.38 3.93
C MET A 474 9.09 -41.27 5.24
N LEU A 475 8.46 -40.74 6.29
CA LEU A 475 9.08 -40.52 7.59
C LEU A 475 8.51 -41.48 8.67
N ASN A 476 7.67 -42.43 8.29
CA ASN A 476 7.15 -43.42 9.23
C ASN A 476 8.32 -44.17 9.88
N ASP A 477 8.20 -44.43 11.18
CA ASP A 477 9.22 -45.11 12.00
C ASP A 477 10.56 -44.36 12.16
N ILE A 478 10.66 -43.10 11.69
CA ILE A 478 11.83 -42.24 11.93
C ILE A 478 11.55 -41.29 13.10
N GLU A 479 12.44 -41.30 14.08
CA GLU A 479 12.40 -40.42 15.25
C GLU A 479 12.53 -38.94 14.83
N THR A 480 11.72 -38.08 15.44
CA THR A 480 11.71 -36.65 15.14
C THR A 480 12.97 -35.98 15.65
N ARG A 481 13.58 -35.15 14.81
CA ARG A 481 14.75 -34.37 15.22
C ARG A 481 14.34 -33.24 16.14
N VAL A 482 15.22 -32.91 17.07
CA VAL A 482 15.06 -31.82 18.04
C VAL A 482 14.79 -30.49 17.33
N GLU A 483 15.44 -30.24 16.20
CA GLU A 483 15.22 -29.05 15.38
C GLU A 483 13.76 -28.87 14.96
N GLY A 484 13.05 -29.96 14.66
CA GLY A 484 11.62 -29.92 14.34
C GLY A 484 10.80 -29.36 15.51
N LYS A 485 11.07 -29.84 16.73
CA LYS A 485 10.44 -29.31 17.95
C LYS A 485 10.81 -27.86 18.23
N ILE A 486 12.06 -27.46 17.95
CA ILE A 486 12.49 -26.07 18.08
C ILE A 486 11.72 -25.20 17.08
N VAL A 487 11.54 -25.63 15.82
CA VAL A 487 10.69 -24.92 14.85
C VAL A 487 9.26 -24.77 15.37
N GLU A 488 8.65 -25.83 15.91
CA GLU A 488 7.32 -25.72 16.53
C GLU A 488 7.29 -24.67 17.66
N ALA A 489 8.30 -24.66 18.54
CA ALA A 489 8.38 -23.69 19.64
C ALA A 489 8.52 -22.25 19.13
N LEU A 490 9.37 -22.02 18.12
CA LEU A 490 9.56 -20.70 17.50
C LEU A 490 8.25 -20.18 16.89
N ILE A 491 7.48 -21.05 16.22
CA ILE A 491 6.18 -20.69 15.64
C ILE A 491 5.15 -20.40 16.74
N TRP A 492 5.11 -21.20 17.82
CA TRP A 492 4.23 -20.87 18.96
C TRP A 492 4.52 -19.50 19.57
N ARG A 493 5.76 -19.03 19.50
CA ARG A 493 6.16 -17.75 20.09
C ARG A 493 5.65 -16.53 19.34
N THR A 494 5.27 -16.64 18.05
CA THR A 494 4.83 -15.49 17.23
C THR A 494 3.47 -14.93 17.67
N ASP A 495 2.59 -15.76 18.25
CA ASP A 495 1.26 -15.35 18.74
C ASP A 495 1.28 -14.78 20.19
N PHE A 496 2.44 -14.78 20.86
CA PHE A 496 2.59 -14.20 22.21
C PHE A 496 3.03 -12.72 22.14
N PRO A 497 2.41 -11.80 22.90
CA PRO A 497 1.60 -12.01 24.12
C PRO A 497 0.09 -12.08 23.93
N PHE A 498 -0.40 -12.20 22.69
CA PHE A 498 -1.82 -12.09 22.40
C PHE A 498 -2.63 -13.33 22.81
N ASN A 499 -1.96 -14.49 22.93
CA ASN A 499 -2.60 -15.78 23.24
C ASN A 499 -1.89 -16.54 24.38
N GLU A 500 -2.59 -16.75 25.49
CA GLU A 500 -2.08 -17.49 26.66
C GLU A 500 -1.83 -18.98 26.34
N ASN A 501 -2.63 -19.59 25.47
CA ASN A 501 -2.41 -20.99 25.06
C ASN A 501 -1.10 -21.13 24.28
N ALA A 502 -0.77 -20.14 23.45
CA ALA A 502 0.49 -20.13 22.71
C ALA A 502 1.70 -20.06 23.66
N TYR A 503 1.62 -19.24 24.72
CA TYR A 503 2.63 -19.19 25.78
C TYR A 503 2.81 -20.54 26.48
N ASN A 504 1.71 -21.19 26.83
CA ASN A 504 1.74 -22.48 27.53
C ASN A 504 2.36 -23.57 26.66
N ASN A 505 1.97 -23.65 25.38
CA ASN A 505 2.53 -24.60 24.42
C ASN A 505 4.03 -24.34 24.16
N PHE A 506 4.42 -23.08 24.02
CA PHE A 506 5.82 -22.68 23.90
C PHE A 506 6.65 -23.18 25.09
N ASN A 507 6.22 -22.88 26.32
CA ASN A 507 6.92 -23.30 27.53
C ASN A 507 6.93 -24.82 27.72
N GLN A 508 5.88 -25.52 27.29
CA GLN A 508 5.86 -26.98 27.29
C GLN A 508 6.93 -27.54 26.36
N LEU A 509 7.02 -27.04 25.12
CA LEU A 509 8.05 -27.48 24.17
C LEU A 509 9.46 -27.17 24.68
N LEU A 510 9.67 -26.00 25.30
CA LEU A 510 10.96 -25.68 25.92
C LEU A 510 11.35 -26.70 27.00
N LYS A 511 10.41 -27.16 27.84
CA LYS A 511 10.66 -28.22 28.83
C LYS A 511 10.96 -29.58 28.20
N GLU A 512 10.39 -29.88 27.04
CA GLU A 512 10.68 -31.12 26.31
C GLU A 512 12.07 -31.10 25.63
N ILE A 513 12.56 -29.89 25.32
CA ILE A 513 13.89 -29.68 24.74
C ILE A 513 14.97 -29.62 25.84
N ASP A 514 14.58 -29.21 27.05
CA ASP A 514 15.47 -29.14 28.22
C ASP A 514 16.12 -30.50 28.51
N GLY A 515 17.45 -30.51 28.64
CA GLY A 515 18.26 -31.73 28.80
C GLY A 515 18.86 -32.31 27.52
N GLN A 516 18.73 -31.64 26.37
CA GLN A 516 19.38 -32.01 25.10
C GLN A 516 20.54 -31.06 24.74
N ASP A 517 21.15 -31.21 23.56
CA ASP A 517 22.29 -30.40 23.08
C ASP A 517 21.99 -28.89 22.85
N PHE A 518 20.80 -28.40 23.24
CA PHE A 518 20.35 -27.03 23.02
C PHE A 518 20.10 -26.28 24.33
N SER A 519 20.57 -25.03 24.42
CA SER A 519 20.21 -24.13 25.53
C SER A 519 18.80 -23.56 25.31
N VAL A 520 17.94 -23.77 26.30
CA VAL A 520 16.56 -23.26 26.33
C VAL A 520 16.54 -21.73 26.30
N GLU A 521 17.47 -21.07 27.01
CA GLU A 521 17.59 -19.62 27.03
C GLU A 521 17.97 -19.07 25.65
N LYS A 522 18.90 -19.75 24.96
CA LYS A 522 19.28 -19.38 23.58
C LYS A 522 18.09 -19.53 22.63
N ILE A 523 17.32 -20.62 22.75
CA ILE A 523 16.10 -20.84 21.95
C ILE A 523 15.08 -19.73 22.23
N ASN A 524 14.88 -19.37 23.50
CA ASN A 524 13.96 -18.28 23.86
C ASN A 524 14.36 -16.96 23.21
N LEU A 525 15.65 -16.60 23.22
CA LEU A 525 16.14 -15.40 22.55
C LEU A 525 15.92 -15.43 21.03
N ILE A 526 16.15 -16.58 20.37
CA ILE A 526 15.89 -16.71 18.93
C ILE A 526 14.40 -16.58 18.64
N ALA A 527 13.54 -17.18 19.47
CA ALA A 527 12.09 -17.12 19.32
C ALA A 527 11.55 -15.70 19.55
N GLU A 528 12.11 -14.96 20.52
CA GLU A 528 11.82 -13.54 20.71
C GLU A 528 12.24 -12.70 19.51
N ILE A 529 13.42 -12.94 18.93
CA ILE A 529 13.87 -12.23 17.72
C ILE A 529 12.96 -12.52 16.52
N LEU A 530 12.54 -13.76 16.32
CA LEU A 530 11.60 -14.12 15.25
C LEU A 530 10.25 -13.38 15.44
N SER A 531 9.71 -13.39 16.65
CA SER A 531 8.48 -12.64 16.98
C SER A 531 8.65 -11.14 16.77
N LEU A 532 9.80 -10.56 17.14
CA LEU A 532 10.10 -9.16 16.85
C LEU A 532 10.19 -8.89 15.35
N ALA A 533 10.81 -9.77 14.57
CA ALA A 533 10.90 -9.63 13.13
C ALA A 533 9.50 -9.64 12.49
N ASP A 534 8.66 -10.61 12.84
CA ASP A 534 7.27 -10.72 12.36
C ASP A 534 6.45 -9.45 12.65
N LEU A 535 6.46 -9.02 13.91
CA LEU A 535 5.69 -7.86 14.37
C LEU A 535 6.16 -6.52 13.80
N SER A 536 7.44 -6.39 13.44
CA SER A 536 8.04 -5.12 13.02
C SER A 536 8.30 -5.00 11.52
N VAL A 537 8.28 -6.12 10.77
CA VAL A 537 8.75 -6.14 9.37
C VAL A 537 8.00 -5.14 8.51
N THR A 538 6.68 -5.02 8.69
CA THR A 538 5.84 -4.06 7.96
C THR A 538 6.36 -2.63 8.06
N TYR A 539 6.84 -2.23 9.24
CA TYR A 539 7.31 -0.86 9.51
C TYR A 539 8.80 -0.68 9.16
N LEU A 540 9.60 -1.74 9.23
CA LEU A 540 11.01 -1.72 8.85
C LEU A 540 11.22 -1.81 7.34
N SER A 541 10.32 -2.50 6.62
CA SER A 541 10.47 -2.77 5.19
C SER A 541 9.84 -1.70 4.29
N SER A 542 8.83 -0.98 4.80
CA SER A 542 7.96 -0.12 4.01
C SER A 542 8.22 1.38 4.22
N ASP A 543 7.94 2.18 3.20
CA ASP A 543 7.77 3.61 3.38
C ASP A 543 6.44 3.91 4.11
N PRO A 544 6.26 5.08 4.74
CA PRO A 544 5.13 5.33 5.63
C PRO A 544 3.75 5.12 5.01
N LEU A 545 3.58 5.48 3.74
CA LEU A 545 2.31 5.31 3.03
C LEU A 545 1.98 3.83 2.78
N LEU A 546 3.00 3.05 2.43
CA LEU A 546 2.84 1.61 2.21
C LEU A 546 2.63 0.88 3.53
N ALA A 547 3.33 1.28 4.60
CA ALA A 547 3.09 0.79 5.95
C ALA A 547 1.63 1.01 6.37
N TRP A 548 1.07 2.21 6.14
CA TRP A 548 -0.34 2.47 6.42
C TRP A 548 -1.29 1.56 5.62
N ASN A 549 -1.05 1.40 4.32
CA ASN A 549 -1.88 0.51 3.51
C ASN A 549 -1.84 -0.94 4.04
N ARG A 550 -0.66 -1.45 4.41
CA ARG A 550 -0.50 -2.80 4.97
C ARG A 550 -1.15 -2.95 6.34
N VAL A 551 -1.03 -1.95 7.21
CA VAL A 551 -1.72 -1.93 8.52
C VAL A 551 -3.22 -1.97 8.33
N VAL A 552 -3.78 -1.21 7.38
CA VAL A 552 -5.21 -1.28 7.07
C VAL A 552 -5.57 -2.70 6.64
N LYS A 553 -4.81 -3.34 5.74
CA LYS A 553 -5.04 -4.73 5.32
C LYS A 553 -5.02 -5.71 6.48
N LEU A 554 -4.04 -5.59 7.37
CA LEU A 554 -3.97 -6.41 8.58
C LEU A 554 -5.24 -6.26 9.43
N TYR A 555 -5.69 -5.03 9.68
CA TYR A 555 -6.90 -4.78 10.47
C TYR A 555 -8.16 -5.31 9.78
N GLU A 556 -8.25 -5.20 8.44
CA GLU A 556 -9.35 -5.78 7.68
C GLU A 556 -9.37 -7.31 7.73
N GLU A 557 -8.19 -7.92 7.67
CA GLU A 557 -8.04 -9.37 7.74
C GLU A 557 -8.44 -9.88 9.12
N LEU A 558 -8.05 -9.17 10.18
CA LEU A 558 -8.39 -9.44 11.58
C LEU A 558 -9.79 -8.97 12.00
N ASP A 559 -10.56 -8.36 11.09
CA ASP A 559 -11.87 -7.74 11.36
C ASP A 559 -11.85 -6.70 12.51
N PHE A 560 -10.73 -6.00 12.66
CA PHE A 560 -10.59 -4.91 13.61
C PHE A 560 -11.23 -3.62 13.07
N PRO A 561 -11.94 -2.85 13.92
CA PRO A 561 -12.52 -1.58 13.50
C PRO A 561 -11.43 -0.65 12.98
N LEU A 562 -11.56 -0.09 11.78
CA LEU A 562 -10.55 0.84 11.25
C LEU A 562 -10.52 2.16 12.01
N VAL A 563 -11.63 2.50 12.66
CA VAL A 563 -11.74 3.58 13.62
C VAL A 563 -10.67 3.42 14.71
N GLY A 564 -9.79 4.42 14.83
CA GLY A 564 -8.69 4.43 15.80
C GLY A 564 -7.50 3.54 15.45
N ALA A 565 -7.40 3.00 14.22
CA ALA A 565 -6.28 2.17 13.79
C ALA A 565 -4.94 2.93 13.87
N VAL A 566 -4.91 4.22 13.51
CA VAL A 566 -3.71 5.06 13.66
C VAL A 566 -3.29 5.15 15.12
N SER A 567 -4.20 5.51 16.03
CA SER A 567 -3.89 5.64 17.46
C SER A 567 -3.45 4.32 18.09
N ARG A 568 -4.06 3.18 17.71
CA ARG A 568 -3.62 1.86 18.18
C ARG A 568 -2.25 1.48 17.63
N THR A 569 -1.97 1.80 16.38
CA THR A 569 -0.68 1.54 15.73
C THR A 569 0.42 2.42 16.33
N ASP A 570 0.17 3.71 16.55
CA ASP A 570 1.08 4.63 17.26
C ASP A 570 1.39 4.10 18.68
N ARG A 571 0.37 3.69 19.44
CA ARG A 571 0.57 3.06 20.76
C ARG A 571 1.38 1.77 20.67
N PHE A 572 1.08 0.91 19.69
CA PHE A 572 1.84 -0.32 19.45
C PHE A 572 3.30 -0.01 19.16
N LEU A 573 3.58 0.92 18.25
CA LEU A 573 4.93 1.36 17.90
C LEU A 573 5.68 1.94 19.09
N SER A 574 5.02 2.77 19.90
CA SER A 574 5.61 3.33 21.14
C SER A 574 6.01 2.21 22.10
N LEU A 575 5.09 1.30 22.45
CA LEU A 575 5.37 0.18 23.36
C LEU A 575 6.44 -0.77 22.80
N PHE A 576 6.38 -1.04 21.50
CA PHE A 576 7.32 -1.92 20.83
C PHE A 576 8.73 -1.30 20.79
N SER A 577 8.83 -0.01 20.49
CA SER A 577 10.09 0.74 20.51
C SER A 577 10.72 0.79 21.90
N GLU A 578 9.93 0.67 22.97
CA GLU A 578 10.45 0.70 24.34
C GLU A 578 11.16 -0.59 24.75
N GLY A 579 10.91 -1.71 24.06
CA GLY A 579 11.46 -3.04 24.35
C GLY A 579 13.00 -3.08 24.33
N SER A 580 13.60 -3.59 25.41
CA SER A 580 15.06 -3.62 25.59
C SER A 580 15.78 -4.43 24.51
N LEU A 581 15.26 -5.61 24.16
CA LEU A 581 15.83 -6.48 23.14
C LEU A 581 15.77 -5.85 21.75
N PHE A 582 14.62 -5.27 21.37
CA PHE A 582 14.47 -4.59 20.08
C PHE A 582 15.44 -3.41 19.96
N LYS A 583 15.54 -2.56 21.01
CA LYS A 583 16.51 -1.47 21.08
C LYS A 583 17.95 -1.95 20.92
N ASP A 584 18.36 -3.02 21.62
CA ASP A 584 19.70 -3.60 21.45
C ASP A 584 19.92 -3.97 19.97
N ILE A 585 19.02 -4.77 19.38
CA ILE A 585 19.15 -5.25 18.00
C ILE A 585 19.29 -4.09 17.00
N ILE A 586 18.36 -3.14 17.00
CA ILE A 586 18.36 -2.06 15.99
C ILE A 586 19.51 -1.08 16.19
N SER A 587 20.07 -0.96 17.40
CA SER A 587 21.21 -0.08 17.68
C SER A 587 22.55 -0.65 17.23
N ARG A 588 22.61 -1.94 16.90
CA ARG A 588 23.85 -2.59 16.48
C ARG A 588 24.33 -2.09 15.12
N LYS A 589 25.64 -1.89 15.00
CA LYS A 589 26.30 -1.49 13.74
C LYS A 589 26.07 -2.47 12.58
N THR A 590 25.83 -3.75 12.89
CA THR A 590 25.58 -4.80 11.89
C THR A 590 24.16 -4.77 11.34
N PHE A 591 23.21 -4.13 12.03
CA PHE A 591 21.85 -3.97 11.54
C PHE A 591 21.83 -2.87 10.45
N PRO A 592 21.17 -3.06 9.30
CA PRO A 592 21.21 -2.10 8.19
C PRO A 592 20.61 -0.73 8.54
N ASP A 593 21.32 0.36 8.20
CA ASP A 593 20.86 1.74 8.43
C ASP A 593 19.55 2.07 7.73
N VAL A 594 19.32 1.50 6.54
CA VAL A 594 18.11 1.74 5.75
C VAL A 594 16.85 1.33 6.52
N PHE A 595 16.90 0.22 7.26
CA PHE A 595 15.77 -0.23 8.08
C PHE A 595 15.55 0.67 9.29
N ARG A 596 16.61 1.18 9.93
CA ARG A 596 16.49 2.19 11.00
C ARG A 596 15.79 3.44 10.50
N GLN A 597 16.23 3.97 9.35
CA GLN A 597 15.64 5.17 8.76
C GLN A 597 14.16 4.97 8.42
N LYS A 598 13.80 3.80 7.86
CA LYS A 598 12.40 3.47 7.59
C LYS A 598 11.57 3.38 8.87
N TRP A 599 12.07 2.70 9.89
CA TRP A 599 11.42 2.66 11.20
C TRP A 599 11.17 4.05 11.74
N ASP A 600 12.18 4.92 11.76
CA ASP A 600 12.06 6.28 12.29
C ASP A 600 11.04 7.10 11.49
N ASN A 601 11.07 7.02 10.16
CA ASN A 601 10.12 7.70 9.28
C ASN A 601 8.69 7.21 9.50
N VAL A 602 8.50 5.90 9.63
CA VAL A 602 7.18 5.28 9.84
C VAL A 602 6.66 5.61 11.25
N TYR A 603 7.52 5.50 12.26
CA TYR A 603 7.21 5.88 13.63
C TYR A 603 6.76 7.35 13.69
N GLN A 604 7.58 8.26 13.17
CA GLN A 604 7.26 9.69 13.10
C GLN A 604 5.96 9.91 12.34
N PHE A 605 5.75 9.22 11.23
CA PHE A 605 4.55 9.35 10.43
C PHE A 605 3.28 8.94 11.17
N PHE A 606 3.26 7.77 11.83
CA PHE A 606 2.10 7.36 12.63
C PHE A 606 1.91 8.23 13.87
N HIS A 607 3.01 8.68 14.49
CA HIS A 607 2.97 9.54 15.66
C HIS A 607 2.44 10.93 15.33
N GLU A 608 2.98 11.61 14.32
CA GLU A 608 2.52 12.93 13.87
C GLU A 608 1.16 12.86 13.17
N GLY A 609 0.92 11.78 12.42
CA GLY A 609 -0.32 11.53 11.69
C GLY A 609 -1.47 11.10 12.59
N ASN A 610 -1.21 10.73 13.84
CA ASN A 610 -2.25 10.47 14.83
C ASN A 610 -3.07 11.76 15.03
N PRO A 611 -4.38 11.78 14.69
CA PRO A 611 -5.22 12.97 14.83
C PRO A 611 -5.19 13.56 16.24
N SER A 612 -4.99 12.70 17.25
CA SER A 612 -4.77 13.04 18.65
C SER A 612 -3.55 13.94 18.85
N ASN A 613 -2.42 13.57 18.26
CA ASN A 613 -1.18 14.32 18.40
C ASN A 613 -1.24 15.59 17.55
N LYS A 614 -1.77 15.50 16.33
CA LYS A 614 -2.01 16.65 15.45
C LYS A 614 -2.88 17.71 16.12
N ILE A 615 -4.04 17.34 16.68
CA ILE A 615 -4.94 18.29 17.34
C ILE A 615 -4.37 18.83 18.65
N ASN A 616 -3.70 17.99 19.45
CA ASN A 616 -3.09 18.46 20.69
C ASN A 616 -1.89 19.38 20.44
N ASN A 617 -1.06 19.10 19.44
CA ASN A 617 0.03 19.99 19.02
C ASN A 617 -0.51 21.31 18.48
N LEU A 618 -1.56 21.26 17.65
CA LEU A 618 -2.24 22.46 17.16
C LEU A 618 -2.76 23.33 18.31
N ILE A 619 -3.41 22.73 19.32
CA ILE A 619 -3.87 23.45 20.52
C ILE A 619 -2.69 24.04 21.29
N LEU A 620 -1.60 23.29 21.49
CA LEU A 620 -0.41 23.75 22.20
C LEU A 620 0.26 24.93 21.49
N ASP A 621 0.45 24.82 20.17
CA ASP A 621 1.04 25.88 19.35
C ASP A 621 0.14 27.11 19.33
N ALA A 622 -1.18 26.93 19.17
CA ALA A 622 -2.13 28.03 19.18
C ALA A 622 -2.13 28.78 20.52
N LYS A 623 -2.01 28.08 21.65
CA LYS A 623 -1.90 28.69 22.99
C LYS A 623 -0.66 29.57 23.17
N THR A 624 0.37 29.39 22.35
CA THR A 624 1.56 30.25 22.41
C THR A 624 1.35 31.59 21.71
N LYS A 625 0.33 31.71 20.85
CA LYS A 625 0.09 32.86 19.96
C LYS A 625 -1.25 33.57 20.16
N TYR A 626 -2.26 32.86 20.65
CA TYR A 626 -3.65 33.33 20.73
C TYR A 626 -4.17 33.29 22.17
N GLU A 627 -5.14 34.15 22.48
CA GLU A 627 -5.67 34.31 23.84
C GLU A 627 -6.58 33.16 24.27
N LYS A 628 -7.34 32.57 23.32
CA LYS A 628 -8.27 31.47 23.57
C LYS A 628 -8.31 30.49 22.41
N ILE A 629 -8.66 29.26 22.75
CA ILE A 629 -8.92 28.19 21.79
C ILE A 629 -10.43 27.90 21.73
N ASN A 630 -11.02 28.15 20.56
CA ASN A 630 -12.41 27.89 20.23
C ASN A 630 -12.50 26.65 19.33
N MET A 631 -13.35 25.67 19.66
CA MET A 631 -13.46 24.44 18.90
C MET A 631 -14.92 24.07 18.61
N ASP A 632 -15.25 23.79 17.35
CA ASP A 632 -16.50 23.12 16.98
C ASP A 632 -16.17 21.73 16.46
N VAL A 633 -16.64 20.69 17.16
CA VAL A 633 -16.31 19.31 16.77
C VAL A 633 -17.35 18.71 15.82
N LEU A 634 -18.50 19.34 15.56
CA LEU A 634 -19.55 18.73 14.72
C LEU A 634 -20.10 19.77 13.75
N VAL A 635 -19.18 20.37 12.99
CA VAL A 635 -19.48 21.46 12.06
C VAL A 635 -20.31 20.92 10.91
N SER A 636 -21.57 21.35 10.83
CA SER A 636 -22.45 21.07 9.69
C SER A 636 -22.37 22.15 8.60
N ASN A 637 -21.96 23.37 8.97
CA ASN A 637 -21.72 24.47 8.05
C ASN A 637 -20.59 25.37 8.62
N CYS A 638 -19.54 25.59 7.83
CA CYS A 638 -18.36 26.34 8.24
C CYS A 638 -18.56 27.86 8.26
N ASP A 639 -19.64 28.36 7.66
CA ASP A 639 -19.87 29.80 7.51
C ASP A 639 -19.89 30.54 8.85
N TYR A 640 -20.45 29.94 9.91
CA TYR A 640 -20.44 30.52 11.24
C TYR A 640 -19.01 30.59 11.80
N LEU A 641 -18.26 29.50 11.70
CA LEU A 641 -16.90 29.38 12.22
C LEU A 641 -15.94 30.35 11.51
N ILE A 642 -16.04 30.45 10.19
CA ILE A 642 -15.28 31.38 9.34
C ILE A 642 -15.59 32.83 9.73
N ASN A 643 -16.87 33.18 9.88
CA ASN A 643 -17.25 34.55 10.26
C ASN A 643 -16.75 34.91 11.66
N THR A 644 -16.89 34.01 12.65
CA THR A 644 -16.38 34.27 14.00
C THR A 644 -14.85 34.45 14.00
N ALA A 645 -14.12 33.61 13.26
CA ALA A 645 -12.67 33.75 13.13
C ALA A 645 -12.24 35.09 12.52
N LEU A 646 -12.97 35.58 11.50
CA LEU A 646 -12.70 36.89 10.88
C LEU A 646 -12.87 38.07 11.85
N HIS A 647 -13.85 37.98 12.77
CA HIS A 647 -14.14 39.05 13.72
C HIS A 647 -13.25 38.97 14.98
N ASN A 648 -12.78 37.78 15.36
CA ASN A 648 -12.02 37.53 16.58
C ASN A 648 -10.59 37.07 16.27
N LYS A 649 -9.75 37.98 15.73
CA LYS A 649 -8.38 37.66 15.28
C LYS A 649 -7.40 37.27 16.41
N ASN A 650 -7.72 37.61 17.65
CA ASN A 650 -6.95 37.24 18.84
C ASN A 650 -7.28 35.83 19.37
N GLU A 651 -8.34 35.20 18.87
CA GLU A 651 -8.76 33.86 19.27
C GLU A 651 -8.54 32.86 18.12
N TYR A 652 -8.11 31.64 18.46
CA TYR A 652 -7.87 30.57 17.49
C TYR A 652 -9.07 29.65 17.38
N HIS A 653 -9.45 29.29 16.16
CA HIS A 653 -10.65 28.50 15.89
C HIS A 653 -10.27 27.17 15.24
N ILE A 654 -10.90 26.08 15.69
CA ILE A 654 -10.69 24.73 15.15
C ILE A 654 -12.06 24.15 14.81
N GLY A 655 -12.27 23.74 13.55
CA GLY A 655 -13.48 23.06 13.11
C GLY A 655 -13.19 21.61 12.73
N ILE A 656 -13.94 20.66 13.28
CA ILE A 656 -13.89 19.25 12.85
C ILE A 656 -15.11 18.97 11.97
N ILE A 657 -14.86 18.53 10.74
CA ILE A 657 -15.90 18.28 9.74
C ILE A 657 -15.83 16.85 9.25
N ARG A 658 -16.99 16.18 9.20
CA ARG A 658 -17.13 14.84 8.61
C ARG A 658 -17.54 14.86 7.14
N ASP A 659 -18.35 15.86 6.74
CA ASP A 659 -18.89 15.96 5.39
C ASP A 659 -17.84 16.45 4.39
N LYS A 660 -17.58 15.65 3.35
CA LYS A 660 -16.54 15.91 2.35
C LYS A 660 -16.83 17.14 1.50
N ASP A 661 -18.08 17.37 1.13
CA ASP A 661 -18.47 18.51 0.30
C ASP A 661 -18.30 19.82 1.09
N GLU A 662 -18.64 19.80 2.39
CA GLU A 662 -18.45 20.96 3.26
C GLU A 662 -16.96 21.23 3.58
N ILE A 663 -16.12 20.20 3.73
CA ILE A 663 -14.66 20.37 3.85
C ILE A 663 -14.10 21.12 2.63
N ILE A 664 -14.47 20.65 1.43
CA ILE A 664 -14.01 21.26 0.17
C ILE A 664 -14.48 22.71 0.09
N LYS A 665 -15.77 22.96 0.34
CA LYS A 665 -16.35 24.32 0.33
C LYS A 665 -15.67 25.25 1.33
N ALA A 666 -15.36 24.76 2.53
CA ALA A 666 -14.68 25.54 3.57
C ALA A 666 -13.24 25.88 3.17
N GLN A 667 -12.49 24.91 2.64
CA GLN A 667 -11.10 25.12 2.19
C GLN A 667 -11.02 26.14 1.05
N THR A 668 -11.93 26.08 0.07
CA THR A 668 -11.99 27.07 -1.01
C THR A 668 -12.19 28.48 -0.44
N LYS A 669 -13.15 28.67 0.48
CA LYS A 669 -13.37 29.96 1.14
C LYS A 669 -12.18 30.43 1.96
N LEU A 670 -11.51 29.54 2.68
CA LEU A 670 -10.32 29.88 3.45
C LEU A 670 -9.17 30.35 2.57
N SER A 671 -8.99 29.71 1.41
CA SER A 671 -7.95 30.10 0.44
C SER A 671 -8.19 31.48 -0.18
N GLU A 672 -9.45 31.86 -0.40
CA GLU A 672 -9.84 33.18 -0.90
C GLU A 672 -9.69 34.27 0.17
N LEU A 673 -10.01 33.94 1.44
CA LEU A 673 -10.08 34.90 2.55
C LEU A 673 -8.79 35.06 3.35
N GLN A 674 -7.78 34.18 3.15
CA GLN A 674 -6.48 34.20 3.85
C GLN A 674 -6.61 34.31 5.39
N ILE A 675 -7.34 33.38 6.00
CA ILE A 675 -7.59 33.38 7.45
C ILE A 675 -6.49 32.56 8.16
N GLU A 676 -5.73 33.19 9.06
CA GLU A 676 -4.60 32.54 9.77
C GLU A 676 -4.97 31.97 11.16
N ASN A 677 -6.11 32.37 11.73
CA ASN A 677 -6.58 32.00 13.06
C ASN A 677 -7.72 30.96 13.04
N LEU A 678 -7.83 30.18 11.97
CA LEU A 678 -8.82 29.13 11.79
C LEU A 678 -8.20 27.92 11.08
N GLU A 679 -8.33 26.75 11.69
CA GLU A 679 -7.97 25.47 11.08
C GLU A 679 -9.22 24.59 10.93
N ILE A 680 -9.35 23.95 9.77
CA ILE A 680 -10.41 22.99 9.48
C ILE A 680 -9.80 21.59 9.35
N LEU A 681 -10.16 20.72 10.29
CA LEU A 681 -9.70 19.34 10.35
C LEU A 681 -10.77 18.39 9.83
N PRO A 682 -10.49 17.60 8.78
CA PRO A 682 -11.37 16.51 8.38
C PRO A 682 -11.34 15.39 9.44
N GLY A 683 -12.50 14.83 9.78
CA GLY A 683 -12.55 13.61 10.58
C GLY A 683 -13.85 13.40 11.36
N ASN A 684 -13.99 12.19 11.91
CA ASN A 684 -15.13 11.83 12.73
C ASN A 684 -14.96 12.37 14.17
N PRO A 685 -15.91 13.17 14.67
CA PRO A 685 -15.81 13.80 15.99
C PRO A 685 -15.78 12.79 17.15
N ASP A 686 -16.55 11.70 17.01
CA ASP A 686 -16.61 10.63 18.01
C ASP A 686 -15.25 9.95 18.20
N ASN A 687 -14.41 10.01 17.16
CA ASN A 687 -13.07 9.45 17.17
C ASN A 687 -12.03 10.44 17.69
N ILE A 688 -12.18 11.74 17.41
CA ILE A 688 -11.16 12.74 17.76
C ILE A 688 -11.32 13.24 19.20
N LEU A 689 -12.57 13.45 19.64
CA LEU A 689 -12.88 14.08 20.92
C LEU A 689 -12.28 13.36 22.16
N PRO A 690 -12.27 12.02 22.23
CA PRO A 690 -11.66 11.32 23.37
C PRO A 690 -10.17 11.63 23.56
N PHE A 691 -9.47 11.93 22.46
CA PHE A 691 -8.03 12.11 22.45
C PHE A 691 -7.55 13.56 22.66
N ILE A 692 -8.47 14.53 22.66
CA ILE A 692 -8.16 15.89 23.05
C ILE A 692 -7.73 15.89 24.53
N LYS A 693 -6.63 16.56 24.85
CA LYS A 693 -6.14 16.63 26.24
C LYS A 693 -7.16 17.31 27.15
N ASP A 694 -7.33 16.79 28.35
CA ASP A 694 -8.22 17.40 29.34
C ASP A 694 -7.79 18.85 29.66
N LYS A 695 -8.77 19.72 29.91
CA LYS A 695 -8.58 21.16 30.21
C LYS A 695 -7.78 21.93 29.16
N SER A 696 -7.82 21.49 27.90
CA SER A 696 -7.03 22.10 26.82
C SER A 696 -7.80 23.09 25.95
N VAL A 697 -9.13 23.03 25.93
CA VAL A 697 -9.97 23.89 25.07
C VAL A 697 -10.69 24.94 25.93
N ASP A 698 -10.69 26.20 25.49
CA ASP A 698 -11.32 27.29 26.25
C ASP A 698 -12.80 27.40 25.92
N ASN A 699 -13.20 27.32 24.65
CA ASN A 699 -14.61 27.33 24.31
C ASN A 699 -14.96 26.23 23.30
N PHE A 700 -16.05 25.52 23.55
CA PHE A 700 -16.66 24.66 22.54
C PHE A 700 -17.85 25.36 21.88
N MET A 701 -18.02 25.15 20.58
CA MET A 701 -19.19 25.59 19.81
C MET A 701 -19.98 24.36 19.34
N ILE A 702 -21.30 24.49 19.26
CA ILE A 702 -22.21 23.45 18.77
C ILE A 702 -23.12 24.09 17.71
N THR A 703 -22.85 23.80 16.43
CA THR A 703 -23.58 24.36 15.27
C THR A 703 -24.62 23.41 14.66
N ILE A 704 -24.79 22.20 15.20
CA ILE A 704 -25.70 21.16 14.65
C ILE A 704 -27.19 21.59 14.56
N PHE A 705 -27.58 22.63 15.30
CA PHE A 705 -28.94 23.18 15.29
C PHE A 705 -29.14 24.27 14.23
N CYS A 706 -28.14 24.49 13.37
CA CYS A 706 -28.21 25.33 12.17
C CYS A 706 -28.43 24.51 10.88
N ASP A 707 -28.37 23.18 10.96
CA ASP A 707 -28.65 22.31 9.81
C ASP A 707 -30.16 22.07 9.63
N ASN A 708 -30.64 22.44 8.43
CA ASN A 708 -32.02 22.29 7.96
C ASN A 708 -32.26 20.97 7.19
N SER A 709 -31.25 20.09 7.08
CA SER A 709 -31.41 18.82 6.37
C SER A 709 -32.52 17.96 7.00
N GLU A 710 -33.42 17.40 6.17
CA GLU A 710 -34.59 16.59 6.59
C GLU A 710 -34.23 15.25 7.27
N LYS A 711 -32.94 14.99 7.53
CA LYS A 711 -32.48 13.76 8.17
C LYS A 711 -33.01 13.73 9.61
N ARG A 712 -33.80 12.70 9.94
CA ARG A 712 -34.30 12.42 11.31
C ARG A 712 -33.15 12.05 12.25
N ILE A 713 -32.32 13.03 12.61
CA ILE A 713 -31.23 12.87 13.56
C ILE A 713 -31.77 13.27 14.94
N ASN A 714 -31.53 12.41 15.94
CA ASN A 714 -31.90 12.72 17.32
C ASN A 714 -30.90 13.73 17.92
N LYS A 715 -31.09 15.02 17.60
CA LYS A 715 -30.23 16.13 18.01
C LYS A 715 -30.10 16.24 19.54
N GLU A 716 -31.13 15.84 20.29
CA GLU A 716 -31.14 15.84 21.76
C GLU A 716 -30.12 14.84 22.31
N ARG A 717 -30.13 13.60 21.81
CA ARG A 717 -29.15 12.57 22.21
C ARG A 717 -27.71 13.00 21.90
N ILE A 718 -27.49 13.61 20.74
CA ILE A 718 -26.18 14.10 20.33
C ILE A 718 -25.70 15.20 21.28
N LEU A 719 -26.56 16.17 21.60
CA LEU A 719 -26.21 17.22 22.55
C LEU A 719 -25.83 16.64 23.93
N LYS A 720 -26.60 15.68 24.46
CA LYS A 720 -26.27 15.03 25.74
C LYS A 720 -24.88 14.39 25.73
N ASN A 721 -24.54 13.67 24.66
CA ASN A 721 -23.24 13.03 24.50
C ASN A 721 -22.09 14.05 24.38
N LEU A 722 -22.31 15.14 23.64
CA LEU A 722 -21.33 16.22 23.49
C LEU A 722 -21.07 16.95 24.82
N LEU A 723 -22.13 17.33 25.54
CA LEU A 723 -21.98 18.00 26.85
C LEU A 723 -21.20 17.14 27.85
N HIS A 724 -21.51 15.85 27.92
CA HIS A 724 -20.77 14.91 28.76
C HIS A 724 -19.29 14.83 28.36
N SER A 725 -19.01 14.74 27.05
CA SER A 725 -17.64 14.60 26.54
C SER A 725 -16.82 15.89 26.69
N TYR A 726 -17.43 17.07 26.54
CA TYR A 726 -16.77 18.37 26.68
C TYR A 726 -16.38 18.69 28.12
N MET A 727 -17.07 18.12 29.10
CA MET A 727 -16.91 18.43 30.53
C MET A 727 -15.49 18.23 31.06
N SER A 728 -14.74 17.24 30.55
CA SER A 728 -13.34 16.99 30.93
C SER A 728 -12.34 17.79 30.07
N LYS A 729 -12.75 18.20 28.87
CA LYS A 729 -11.89 18.87 27.88
C LYS A 729 -11.81 20.39 28.06
N LEU A 730 -12.85 20.99 28.64
CA LEU A 730 -12.92 22.42 28.93
C LEU A 730 -11.90 22.87 29.97
N SER A 731 -11.28 24.03 29.72
CA SER A 731 -10.46 24.75 30.69
C SER A 731 -11.31 25.23 31.87
N GLN A 732 -10.65 25.68 32.95
CA GLN A 732 -11.32 25.97 34.22
C GLN A 732 -12.43 27.03 34.12
N ASP A 733 -12.24 28.02 33.26
CA ASP A 733 -13.20 29.10 32.99
C ASP A 733 -13.90 28.94 31.63
N GLY A 734 -13.71 27.80 30.98
CA GLY A 734 -14.17 27.57 29.61
C GLY A 734 -15.69 27.52 29.46
N THR A 735 -16.17 27.86 28.26
CA THR A 735 -17.61 27.95 27.94
C THR A 735 -18.03 27.03 26.80
N ILE A 736 -19.32 26.70 26.71
CA ILE A 736 -19.91 26.04 25.54
C ILE A 736 -20.95 26.99 24.95
N GLN A 737 -20.86 27.24 23.65
CA GLN A 737 -21.80 28.05 22.89
C GLN A 737 -22.66 27.15 22.01
N ILE A 738 -23.96 27.13 22.24
CA ILE A 738 -24.93 26.37 21.44
C ILE A 738 -25.67 27.34 20.53
N ILE A 739 -25.53 27.14 19.23
CA ILE A 739 -26.03 28.06 18.20
C ILE A 739 -27.28 27.43 17.58
N VAL A 740 -28.40 28.15 17.63
CA VAL A 740 -29.73 27.60 17.33
C VAL A 740 -30.49 28.51 16.38
N GLU A 741 -30.95 27.98 15.25
CA GLU A 741 -31.81 28.70 14.30
C GLU A 741 -33.32 28.54 14.60
N ASN A 742 -33.74 27.40 15.17
CA ASN A 742 -35.16 27.07 15.39
C ASN A 742 -35.61 27.35 16.84
N GLU A 743 -36.70 28.11 17.01
CA GLU A 743 -37.30 28.42 18.32
C GLU A 743 -37.76 27.17 19.10
N GLN A 744 -38.22 26.13 18.42
CA GLN A 744 -38.63 24.89 19.06
C GLN A 744 -37.42 24.15 19.64
N ASP A 745 -36.32 24.09 18.89
CA ASP A 745 -35.06 23.51 19.35
C ASP A 745 -34.47 24.35 20.49
N PHE A 746 -34.56 25.68 20.41
CA PHE A 746 -34.10 26.59 21.47
C PHE A 746 -34.78 26.28 22.80
N ARG A 747 -36.13 26.18 22.82
CA ARG A 747 -36.87 25.85 24.04
C ARG A 747 -36.50 24.48 24.61
N LYS A 748 -36.31 23.49 23.74
CA LYS A 748 -35.92 22.13 24.14
C LYS A 748 -34.50 22.09 24.74
N ILE A 749 -33.54 22.75 24.10
CA ILE A 749 -32.15 22.83 24.58
C ILE A 749 -32.10 23.51 25.94
N MET A 750 -32.83 24.61 26.12
CA MET A 750 -32.92 25.33 27.40
C MET A 750 -33.40 24.44 28.56
N SER A 751 -34.30 23.48 28.30
CA SER A 751 -34.73 22.50 29.32
C SER A 751 -33.70 21.39 29.61
N LEU A 752 -32.78 21.11 28.68
CA LEU A 752 -31.82 20.00 28.81
C LEU A 752 -30.52 20.40 29.53
N ILE A 753 -30.08 21.66 29.42
CA ILE A 753 -28.80 22.13 29.97
C ILE A 753 -28.65 21.90 31.49
N PRO A 754 -29.66 22.20 32.34
CA PRO A 754 -29.53 22.03 33.79
C PRO A 754 -29.35 20.58 34.25
N GLU A 755 -29.64 19.59 33.39
CA GLU A 755 -29.49 18.16 33.69
C GLU A 755 -28.02 17.69 33.62
N HIS A 756 -27.07 18.56 33.26
CA HIS A 756 -25.70 18.19 32.88
C HIS A 756 -24.59 18.98 33.60
N ASP A 757 -24.82 19.49 34.82
CA ASP A 757 -23.83 20.26 35.62
C ASP A 757 -23.29 21.53 34.93
N PHE A 758 -24.07 22.11 34.02
CA PHE A 758 -23.77 23.38 33.36
C PHE A 758 -24.77 24.47 33.78
N LYS A 759 -24.27 25.68 34.05
CA LYS A 759 -25.08 26.89 34.26
C LYS A 759 -25.15 27.71 32.98
N ILE A 760 -26.31 28.25 32.66
CA ILE A 760 -26.46 29.22 31.58
C ILE A 760 -25.93 30.55 32.08
N ILE A 761 -24.91 31.09 31.41
CA ILE A 761 -24.31 32.38 31.76
C ILE A 761 -24.80 33.51 30.87
N ASP A 762 -25.22 33.20 29.65
CA ASP A 762 -25.70 34.20 28.71
C ASP A 762 -26.63 33.61 27.66
N THR A 763 -27.54 34.44 27.14
CA THR A 763 -28.39 34.14 25.98
C THR A 763 -28.49 35.39 25.13
N PHE A 764 -27.78 35.40 24.00
CA PHE A 764 -27.78 36.54 23.08
C PHE A 764 -28.75 36.30 21.91
N GLY A 765 -29.56 37.31 21.61
CA GLY A 765 -30.48 37.33 20.47
C GLY A 765 -30.14 38.44 19.49
N LYS A 766 -29.33 38.11 18.46
CA LYS A 766 -29.20 38.74 17.13
C LYS A 766 -27.76 38.60 16.62
N VAL A 767 -27.54 37.67 15.70
CA VAL A 767 -26.49 37.79 14.69
C VAL A 767 -27.19 37.74 13.33
N ALA A 768 -26.99 38.78 12.51
CA ALA A 768 -27.53 38.79 11.17
C ALA A 768 -26.69 37.84 10.30
N SER A 769 -27.27 36.71 9.89
CA SER A 769 -26.75 35.83 8.83
C SER A 769 -26.85 36.49 7.43
N GLY A 770 -26.59 37.80 7.33
CA GLY A 770 -26.79 38.62 6.13
C GLY A 770 -25.56 38.77 5.25
N ALA A 771 -24.41 38.21 5.62
CA ALA A 771 -23.19 38.22 4.79
C ALA A 771 -22.94 36.87 4.07
N LEU A 772 -23.98 36.04 3.97
CA LEU A 772 -23.97 34.76 3.24
C LEU A 772 -24.33 35.01 1.76
N ASN A 773 -23.34 34.99 0.87
CA ASN A 773 -23.38 35.21 -0.61
C ASN A 773 -23.36 36.66 -1.15
N PRO A 774 -22.24 37.11 -1.77
CA PRO A 774 -22.25 38.30 -2.63
C PRO A 774 -23.09 38.11 -3.91
N ASP A 775 -23.24 36.87 -4.40
CA ASP A 775 -23.83 36.57 -5.72
C ASP A 775 -25.35 36.34 -5.74
N LYS A 776 -26.05 36.53 -4.62
CA LYS A 776 -27.53 36.48 -4.56
C LYS A 776 -28.17 37.78 -4.06
N SER A 777 -27.54 38.92 -4.32
CA SER A 777 -28.06 40.25 -3.93
C SER A 777 -29.28 40.75 -4.73
N ARG A 778 -29.96 39.88 -5.49
CA ARG A 778 -31.27 40.20 -6.08
C ARG A 778 -32.26 39.07 -5.75
N HIS A 779 -33.08 39.34 -4.73
CA HIS A 779 -34.20 38.55 -4.21
C HIS A 779 -33.91 37.49 -3.14
N THR A 780 -33.70 37.93 -1.89
CA THR A 780 -34.30 37.31 -0.69
C THR A 780 -34.26 38.30 0.48
N LYS A 781 -35.43 38.78 0.91
CA LYS A 781 -35.64 39.40 2.22
C LYS A 781 -35.86 38.26 3.21
N ASP A 782 -34.81 37.71 3.82
CA ASP A 782 -34.93 36.89 5.04
C ASP A 782 -33.55 36.74 5.68
N ALA A 783 -33.19 37.67 6.56
CA ALA A 783 -32.07 37.45 7.48
C ALA A 783 -32.53 36.42 8.52
N LYS A 784 -31.97 35.21 8.51
CA LYS A 784 -32.27 34.19 9.52
C LYS A 784 -31.78 34.67 10.89
N ASN A 785 -32.69 34.69 11.87
CA ASN A 785 -32.38 35.03 13.25
C ASN A 785 -31.75 33.82 13.95
N VAL A 786 -30.48 33.94 14.36
CA VAL A 786 -29.77 32.91 15.14
C VAL A 786 -29.72 33.31 16.61
N LYS A 787 -29.98 32.37 17.52
CA LYS A 787 -29.82 32.53 18.97
C LYS A 787 -28.58 31.77 19.46
N ILE A 788 -27.84 32.37 20.39
CA ILE A 788 -26.67 31.75 21.00
C ILE A 788 -26.94 31.56 22.49
N ILE A 789 -26.81 30.33 22.97
CA ILE A 789 -26.87 29.98 24.40
C ILE A 789 -25.45 29.71 24.86
N THR A 790 -24.97 30.46 25.84
CA THR A 790 -23.63 30.26 26.41
C THR A 790 -23.76 29.63 27.80
N ILE A 791 -23.08 28.52 28.00
CA ILE A 791 -23.10 27.75 29.24
C ILE A 791 -21.69 27.54 29.79
N GLN A 792 -21.56 27.38 31.10
CA GLN A 792 -20.29 27.18 31.79
C GLN A 792 -20.45 26.10 32.87
N LYS A 793 -19.38 25.36 33.16
CA LYS A 793 -19.40 24.31 34.19
C LYS A 793 -19.78 24.88 35.56
N GLN A 794 -20.66 24.18 36.27
CA GLN A 794 -21.03 24.52 37.64
C GLN A 794 -19.89 24.13 38.58
N GLN A 795 -19.29 25.11 39.27
CA GLN A 795 -18.27 24.85 40.28
C GLN A 795 -18.94 24.27 41.52
N ASN A 796 -18.74 22.98 41.80
CA ASN A 796 -19.12 22.39 43.08
C ASN A 796 -18.20 22.92 44.18
N ASN A 797 -18.64 23.95 44.88
CA ASN A 797 -18.03 24.40 46.14
C ASN A 797 -18.33 23.39 47.27
N ASN A 798 -17.77 22.18 47.19
CA ASN A 798 -17.79 21.21 48.29
C ASN A 798 -16.51 21.32 49.16
N ASN A 799 -16.25 22.52 49.68
CA ASN A 799 -15.22 22.76 50.70
C ASN A 799 -15.83 23.40 51.95
N ASN A 800 -17.00 22.95 52.39
CA ASN A 800 -17.62 23.48 53.60
C ASN A 800 -18.52 22.49 54.35
N ILE A 801 -18.10 21.22 54.51
CA ILE A 801 -18.59 20.38 55.63
C ILE A 801 -17.46 19.42 56.06
N GLN A 802 -16.59 19.88 56.97
CA GLN A 802 -16.12 19.14 58.15
C GLN A 802 -15.27 20.08 58.99
N LYS A 803 -15.88 20.56 60.08
CA LYS A 803 -15.19 21.05 61.28
C LYS A 803 -15.62 20.14 62.42
#